data_AF-A0A9W8GRI8-F1
#
_entry.id   AF-A0A9W8GRI8-F1
#
_cell.length_a   1.000
_cell.length_b   1.000
_cell.length_c   1.000
_cell.angle_alpha   90.00
_cell.angle_beta   90.00
_cell.angle_gamma   90.00
#
_symmetry.space_group_name_H-M   'P 1'
#
loop_
_entity.id
_entity.type
_entity.pdbx_description
1 polymer ?
#
loop_
_entity_poly.entity_id
_entity_poly.type
_entity_poly.pdbx_seq_one_letter_code
_entity_poly.pdbx_strand_id
1 'polypeptide(L)'
;MSDDISIPLRELNAQGSSDEDTSPHSSPSLSLSNVATRSPWSNSARNVDGVLSPRRVRSQTNVTLSPAESRGGNGGARAQRQKRLTQRQGESSNSNSDREDGNSTRGGSSFDDILGDNDNDDVIANERTAQAASSGNFLSRLWNSSTLNSAAGGYYPVDVESGRNRNRRQQQQQQRGSGYNEPIWSRRMLLLPGILLLSMSALAGIVAAAAWLRDMREHPATDTVNAGLFPSGVDKARLSADQYALRLIHTNDVHARFHPHDFLGDACDPLTFTPSANRTRCLGGSAYVKSVIDHLRGGEGVQNSLLVDAGDEFQGSIFHTLFAGNVSARLLNAYAYDAVTLGNHEFDHGPELLAQYLHKVHAPAICANLDFLADVPELQSAIQSFAIIERHKVGIIGVLTPDAMSSSRVGSNINITDPIDAINRMRAKLNQRGIHRIIVLSHMGYDYDKQMAAKVESGISLIVGGHTHSYLGENDISEITRKPGGPYPTWIANDADREWQTAVIQAKSYGEYVGYLDAVFNDDGSLDSRLTQGHLVLVDVASADSSIKGMEPSSLITEVLRPFEVTAAEFTATVIGAAASEFPGPEGRQDPHELAIGNLVADALSWGADTEHRTTPIALVSSGTLRWGLPAGKLTRGDLMRTMPFDDTLGRITLSGKVLRSIVANGKKAVFSSLQASGLRYKAGDIQVRVSVKNGDTRPFTGDVWEPLNDDKEYSVVAPMFILGGGDELIPHEELDKAKLVIVAQSCRNIVEMYIKHFSPISPVLDQRK
;
A
#
# COMPACT_ATOMS: atom_id res chain seq x y z
N MET A 1 24.87 -14.07 2.83
CA MET A 1 24.66 -15.32 2.07
C MET A 1 23.37 -15.15 1.29
N SER A 2 23.26 -15.80 0.14
CA SER A 2 22.16 -15.63 -0.82
C SER A 2 21.61 -17.00 -1.17
N ASP A 3 20.41 -17.31 -0.69
CA ASP A 3 19.73 -18.57 -0.95
C ASP A 3 18.58 -18.32 -1.94
N ASP A 4 18.74 -18.85 -3.15
CA ASP A 4 17.71 -18.80 -4.19
C ASP A 4 16.54 -19.73 -3.85
N ILE A 5 15.32 -19.19 -3.78
CA ILE A 5 14.09 -20.00 -3.73
C ILE A 5 13.46 -20.00 -5.12
N SER A 6 13.76 -21.04 -5.90
CA SER A 6 13.15 -21.29 -7.20
C SER A 6 11.99 -22.28 -7.07
N ILE A 7 10.82 -21.90 -7.60
CA ILE A 7 9.61 -22.74 -7.55
C ILE A 7 9.63 -23.70 -8.75
N PRO A 8 9.53 -25.03 -8.55
CA PRO A 8 9.68 -26.00 -9.63
C PRO A 8 8.41 -26.14 -10.48
N LEU A 9 8.50 -25.73 -11.75
CA LEU A 9 7.52 -26.11 -12.78
C LEU A 9 7.67 -27.60 -13.13
N ARG A 10 6.55 -28.33 -13.20
CA ARG A 10 6.52 -29.72 -13.67
C ARG A 10 6.31 -29.77 -15.18
N GLU A 11 7.29 -30.33 -15.90
CA GLU A 11 7.10 -30.74 -17.29
C GLU A 11 6.17 -31.97 -17.38
N LEU A 12 5.24 -31.95 -18.32
CA LEU A 12 4.45 -33.12 -18.70
C LEU A 12 4.99 -33.67 -20.04
N ASN A 13 5.67 -34.80 -19.98
CA ASN A 13 6.08 -35.53 -21.17
C ASN A 13 4.87 -36.16 -21.86
N ALA A 14 4.71 -35.90 -23.16
CA ALA A 14 3.80 -36.62 -24.04
C ALA A 14 4.63 -37.40 -25.08
N GLN A 15 4.52 -38.73 -25.06
CA GLN A 15 5.10 -39.61 -26.08
C GLN A 15 4.01 -40.40 -26.80
N GLY A 16 4.08 -40.39 -28.13
CA GLY A 16 3.58 -41.47 -28.99
C GLY A 16 2.07 -41.56 -29.25
N SER A 17 1.67 -41.16 -30.45
CA SER A 17 1.49 -42.16 -31.51
C SER A 17 1.62 -41.53 -32.90
N SER A 18 2.01 -42.32 -33.90
CA SER A 18 1.91 -41.97 -35.32
C SER A 18 0.47 -42.09 -35.81
N ASP A 19 0.16 -41.48 -36.95
CA ASP A 19 0.02 -42.24 -38.22
C ASP A 19 0.00 -41.28 -39.42
N GLU A 20 0.20 -41.84 -40.61
CA GLU A 20 0.36 -41.12 -41.89
C GLU A 20 -1.01 -40.89 -42.57
N ASP A 21 -1.15 -39.86 -43.44
CA ASP A 21 -0.99 -40.06 -44.91
C ASP A 21 -1.33 -38.79 -45.75
N THR A 22 -0.79 -38.75 -46.99
CA THR A 22 -1.17 -37.95 -48.18
C THR A 22 -1.19 -36.40 -48.14
N SER A 23 -0.31 -35.83 -48.98
CA SER A 23 -0.44 -34.52 -49.65
C SER A 23 -1.21 -34.69 -51.01
N PRO A 24 -1.31 -33.73 -51.97
CA PRO A 24 -0.79 -32.34 -52.05
C PRO A 24 -1.78 -31.31 -52.67
N HIS A 25 -1.24 -30.26 -53.30
CA HIS A 25 -1.86 -29.18 -54.11
C HIS A 25 -2.40 -27.95 -53.34
N SER A 26 -2.26 -26.71 -53.84
CA SER A 26 -1.36 -26.17 -54.88
C SER A 26 -1.34 -24.63 -54.86
N SER A 27 -0.16 -24.01 -54.93
CA SER A 27 -0.03 -22.56 -55.18
C SER A 27 -0.45 -22.19 -56.61
N PRO A 28 -0.87 -20.93 -56.84
CA PRO A 28 -0.14 -20.15 -57.83
C PRO A 28 0.19 -18.72 -57.36
N SER A 29 1.36 -18.24 -57.78
CA SER A 29 1.72 -16.83 -57.75
C SER A 29 1.20 -16.10 -59.00
N LEU A 30 0.89 -14.80 -58.87
CA LEU A 30 0.78 -13.89 -60.00
C LEU A 30 1.30 -12.50 -59.61
N SER A 31 1.84 -11.77 -60.57
CA SER A 31 2.62 -10.55 -60.33
C SER A 31 2.23 -9.39 -61.25
N LEU A 32 2.39 -8.18 -60.70
CA LEU A 32 2.73 -6.90 -61.37
C LEU A 32 2.20 -6.62 -62.79
N SER A 33 1.46 -5.52 -62.94
CA SER A 33 1.82 -4.50 -63.94
C SER A 33 1.20 -3.14 -63.61
N ASN A 34 1.88 -2.06 -64.04
CA ASN A 34 1.51 -0.67 -63.77
C ASN A 34 0.73 -0.05 -64.94
N VAL A 35 -0.09 0.96 -64.64
CA VAL A 35 -0.25 2.13 -65.52
C VAL A 35 -0.12 3.39 -64.67
N ALA A 36 0.62 4.38 -65.14
CA ALA A 36 0.87 5.65 -64.44
C ALA A 36 0.69 6.85 -65.37
N THR A 37 0.32 8.01 -64.81
CA THR A 37 0.50 9.41 -65.27
C THR A 37 -0.40 10.30 -64.39
N ARG A 38 -0.09 11.56 -64.04
CA ARG A 38 1.00 12.50 -64.36
C ARG A 38 1.28 13.40 -63.14
N SER A 39 2.54 13.85 -62.98
CA SER A 39 2.92 15.09 -62.28
C SER A 39 3.25 16.15 -63.36
N PRO A 40 3.60 17.45 -63.11
CA PRO A 40 4.78 17.89 -62.33
C PRO A 40 4.67 19.28 -61.58
N TRP A 41 5.80 19.72 -60.98
CA TRP A 41 6.14 21.06 -60.43
C TRP A 41 5.57 21.47 -59.04
N SER A 42 6.19 22.38 -58.26
CA SER A 42 7.53 22.33 -57.62
C SER A 42 7.82 23.54 -56.71
N ASN A 43 8.55 23.30 -55.60
CA ASN A 43 9.48 24.21 -54.90
C ASN A 43 9.03 25.49 -54.14
N SER A 44 9.65 25.58 -52.95
CA SER A 44 10.22 26.77 -52.27
C SER A 44 9.34 27.60 -51.32
N ALA A 45 10.02 28.23 -50.35
CA ALA A 45 9.47 28.89 -49.17
C ALA A 45 9.96 30.35 -49.05
N ARG A 46 9.36 31.14 -48.13
CA ARG A 46 9.97 32.34 -47.52
C ARG A 46 9.21 32.87 -46.30
N ASN A 47 9.95 33.55 -45.42
CA ASN A 47 9.46 34.33 -44.28
C ASN A 47 8.88 35.69 -44.72
N VAL A 48 8.10 36.34 -43.84
CA VAL A 48 8.11 37.80 -43.65
C VAL A 48 7.93 38.11 -42.16
N ASP A 49 8.64 39.13 -41.66
CA ASP A 49 8.65 39.60 -40.27
C ASP A 49 7.43 40.48 -39.87
N GLY A 50 7.30 40.79 -38.58
CA GLY A 50 6.25 41.68 -38.05
C GLY A 50 6.59 42.32 -36.70
N VAL A 51 7.60 43.19 -36.64
CA VAL A 51 8.00 43.92 -35.42
C VAL A 51 7.33 45.30 -35.35
N LEU A 52 6.69 45.63 -34.22
CA LEU A 52 6.53 47.02 -33.75
C LEU A 52 6.29 47.07 -32.23
N SER A 53 6.89 48.05 -31.55
CA SER A 53 6.94 48.16 -30.08
C SER A 53 6.12 49.39 -29.56
N PRO A 54 6.22 49.84 -28.29
CA PRO A 54 5.02 50.00 -27.46
C PRO A 54 4.55 51.45 -27.24
N ARG A 55 3.38 51.63 -26.63
CA ARG A 55 2.95 52.90 -26.01
C ARG A 55 2.47 52.74 -24.58
N ARG A 56 3.08 53.50 -23.67
CA ARG A 56 2.53 53.82 -22.33
C ARG A 56 1.48 54.92 -22.45
N VAL A 57 0.46 54.88 -21.59
CA VAL A 57 -0.23 56.08 -21.07
C VAL A 57 -0.34 55.95 -19.55
N ARG A 58 -0.29 57.07 -18.81
CA ARG A 58 -0.44 57.15 -17.35
C ARG A 58 -1.74 57.89 -17.00
N SER A 59 -2.49 57.33 -16.06
CA SER A 59 -3.17 58.05 -14.97
C SER A 59 -3.47 56.99 -13.89
N GLN A 60 -3.02 57.10 -12.63
CA GLN A 60 -3.29 58.13 -11.62
C GLN A 60 -4.78 58.39 -11.36
N THR A 61 -5.30 57.73 -10.32
CA THR A 61 -5.91 58.44 -9.19
C THR A 61 -5.79 57.57 -7.93
N ASN A 62 -5.49 58.19 -6.80
CA ASN A 62 -5.62 57.53 -5.49
C ASN A 62 -7.09 57.67 -5.03
N VAL A 63 -7.53 56.80 -4.11
CA VAL A 63 -8.06 57.23 -2.81
C VAL A 63 -8.10 56.02 -1.87
N THR A 64 -7.61 56.21 -0.66
CA THR A 64 -7.74 55.27 0.47
C THR A 64 -9.02 55.58 1.25
N LEU A 65 -9.64 54.56 1.86
CA LEU A 65 -10.02 54.55 3.28
C LEU A 65 -10.71 53.23 3.66
N SER A 66 -10.55 52.85 4.93
CA SER A 66 -11.18 51.66 5.53
C SER A 66 -12.35 52.08 6.47
N PRO A 67 -12.82 51.27 7.43
CA PRO A 67 -14.23 50.88 7.50
C PRO A 67 -15.09 51.70 8.48
N ALA A 68 -16.41 51.57 8.37
CA ALA A 68 -17.36 51.99 9.40
C ALA A 68 -18.64 51.12 9.40
N GLU A 69 -19.23 50.93 10.58
CA GLU A 69 -20.49 50.23 10.81
C GLU A 69 -21.71 51.13 10.54
N SER A 70 -22.91 50.55 10.43
CA SER A 70 -24.09 51.01 11.20
C SER A 70 -25.36 50.15 10.94
N ARG A 71 -26.38 50.33 11.80
CA ARG A 71 -27.64 49.58 11.84
C ARG A 71 -28.78 50.34 11.14
N GLY A 72 -29.77 49.63 10.59
CA GLY A 72 -31.06 50.25 10.21
C GLY A 72 -32.05 49.31 9.50
N GLY A 73 -33.35 49.45 9.78
CA GLY A 73 -34.43 48.76 9.05
C GLY A 73 -34.84 49.48 7.75
N ASN A 74 -35.96 49.16 7.09
CA ASN A 74 -37.18 48.49 7.59
C ASN A 74 -38.12 48.03 6.44
N GLY A 75 -39.06 47.11 6.69
CA GLY A 75 -40.26 46.84 5.86
C GLY A 75 -40.27 45.50 5.09
N GLY A 76 -41.39 44.76 5.13
CA GLY A 76 -41.48 43.45 4.42
C GLY A 76 -42.82 42.67 4.39
N ALA A 77 -43.76 42.92 5.33
CA ALA A 77 -45.16 42.43 5.36
C ALA A 77 -45.49 40.92 5.58
N ARG A 78 -46.67 40.70 6.23
CA ARG A 78 -47.52 39.46 6.35
C ARG A 78 -46.84 38.15 6.82
N ALA A 79 -46.90 37.79 8.11
CA ALA A 79 -48.03 37.17 8.87
C ALA A 79 -48.12 35.62 8.69
N GLN A 80 -48.00 34.77 9.73
CA GLN A 80 -48.83 34.57 10.95
C GLN A 80 -50.28 34.16 10.62
N ARG A 81 -50.96 33.20 11.30
CA ARG A 81 -50.90 32.59 12.67
C ARG A 81 -51.84 31.33 12.63
N GLN A 82 -52.03 30.36 13.55
CA GLN A 82 -51.52 29.92 14.87
C GLN A 82 -52.25 28.60 15.29
N LYS A 83 -51.69 27.89 16.28
CA LYS A 83 -52.19 26.72 17.06
C LYS A 83 -53.70 26.62 17.42
N ARG A 84 -54.21 25.37 17.49
CA ARG A 84 -55.02 24.72 18.59
C ARG A 84 -55.03 23.19 18.32
N LEU A 85 -54.72 22.27 19.25
CA LEU A 85 -55.36 21.84 20.52
C LEU A 85 -56.69 21.07 20.38
N THR A 86 -56.66 19.74 20.57
CA THR A 86 -57.52 18.96 21.51
C THR A 86 -57.12 17.47 21.59
N GLN A 87 -57.32 16.84 22.76
CA GLN A 87 -57.42 15.38 22.92
C GLN A 87 -58.91 14.96 22.94
N ARG A 88 -59.25 13.71 22.58
CA ARG A 88 -60.06 12.78 23.40
C ARG A 88 -60.16 11.36 22.80
N GLN A 89 -60.78 10.45 23.54
CA GLN A 89 -60.73 8.97 23.40
C GLN A 89 -62.03 8.37 22.86
N GLY A 90 -61.97 7.07 22.49
CA GLY A 90 -63.09 6.13 22.45
C GLY A 90 -63.60 5.73 21.05
N GLU A 91 -64.12 4.52 20.82
CA GLU A 91 -64.12 3.30 21.64
C GLU A 91 -64.57 2.06 20.79
N SER A 92 -64.65 0.87 21.40
CA SER A 92 -65.14 -0.42 20.86
C SER A 92 -64.19 -1.19 19.89
N SER A 93 -64.14 -2.53 19.85
CA SER A 93 -64.92 -3.57 20.60
C SER A 93 -64.13 -4.86 20.90
N ASN A 94 -64.55 -5.58 21.95
CA ASN A 94 -64.29 -6.98 22.39
C ASN A 94 -63.81 -8.00 21.32
N SER A 95 -63.12 -9.11 21.66
CA SER A 95 -63.40 -10.02 22.79
C SER A 95 -62.28 -11.05 23.13
N ASN A 96 -62.26 -11.53 24.39
CA ASN A 96 -62.05 -12.92 24.90
C ASN A 96 -60.90 -13.83 24.35
N SER A 97 -60.32 -14.78 25.10
CA SER A 97 -60.32 -15.16 26.55
C SER A 97 -59.43 -16.42 26.72
N ASP A 98 -58.67 -16.69 27.79
CA ASP A 98 -58.29 -15.91 28.99
C ASP A 98 -56.91 -16.38 29.52
N ARG A 99 -56.84 -17.16 30.62
CA ARG A 99 -55.64 -17.68 31.30
C ARG A 99 -55.46 -19.21 31.20
N GLU A 100 -54.28 -19.71 31.61
CA GLU A 100 -54.22 -20.60 32.78
C GLU A 100 -52.89 -20.41 33.56
N ASP A 101 -52.89 -20.71 34.86
CA ASP A 101 -51.79 -20.44 35.82
C ASP A 101 -51.17 -21.76 36.38
N GLY A 102 -49.88 -21.75 36.74
CA GLY A 102 -49.24 -22.85 37.51
C GLY A 102 -47.72 -22.95 37.30
N ASN A 103 -46.77 -22.54 38.16
CA ASN A 103 -46.61 -22.49 39.63
C ASN A 103 -45.66 -23.60 40.16
N SER A 104 -44.58 -23.17 40.85
CA SER A 104 -43.65 -23.99 41.66
C SER A 104 -42.71 -24.94 40.86
N THR A 105 -41.56 -25.42 41.39
CA THR A 105 -40.98 -25.38 42.76
C THR A 105 -39.52 -24.92 42.80
N ARG A 106 -39.06 -24.58 44.03
CA ARG A 106 -37.65 -24.39 44.42
C ARG A 106 -36.75 -25.58 44.06
N GLY A 107 -35.49 -25.29 43.78
CA GLY A 107 -34.36 -26.23 43.92
C GLY A 107 -33.06 -25.42 43.98
N GLY A 108 -32.27 -25.57 45.05
CA GLY A 108 -31.03 -24.82 45.20
C GLY A 108 -30.06 -25.49 46.17
N SER A 109 -28.79 -25.53 45.78
CA SER A 109 -27.65 -26.04 46.56
C SER A 109 -26.36 -25.46 45.97
N SER A 110 -25.51 -24.88 46.82
CA SER A 110 -24.11 -24.62 46.51
C SER A 110 -23.31 -25.92 46.50
N PHE A 111 -22.18 -25.97 45.80
CA PHE A 111 -20.84 -26.11 46.41
C PHE A 111 -19.72 -26.14 45.33
N ASP A 112 -18.79 -25.21 45.50
CA ASP A 112 -17.34 -25.15 45.20
C ASP A 112 -16.69 -25.91 44.02
N ASP A 113 -15.81 -25.17 43.33
CA ASP A 113 -14.52 -25.51 42.70
C ASP A 113 -14.34 -26.72 41.74
N ILE A 114 -13.79 -26.43 40.55
CA ILE A 114 -12.34 -26.61 40.27
C ILE A 114 -11.94 -25.96 38.91
N LEU A 115 -11.02 -24.99 39.00
CA LEU A 115 -9.93 -24.55 38.10
C LEU A 115 -10.03 -24.67 36.56
N GLY A 116 -9.65 -23.59 35.87
CA GLY A 116 -9.42 -23.57 34.41
C GLY A 116 -8.65 -22.37 33.83
N ASP A 117 -8.04 -21.51 34.64
CA ASP A 117 -7.26 -20.34 34.16
C ASP A 117 -5.89 -20.75 33.59
N ASN A 118 -5.41 -20.01 32.59
CA ASN A 118 -4.07 -20.12 32.00
C ASN A 118 -3.45 -18.71 31.84
N ASP A 119 -3.08 -18.08 32.96
CA ASP A 119 -2.07 -17.01 32.94
C ASP A 119 -0.70 -17.60 32.58
N ASN A 120 0.09 -16.89 31.77
CA ASN A 120 1.49 -17.22 31.47
C ASN A 120 2.32 -15.95 31.20
N ASP A 121 2.32 -15.05 32.19
CA ASP A 121 3.24 -13.92 32.30
C ASP A 121 4.07 -14.14 33.58
N ASP A 122 5.32 -14.64 33.49
CA ASP A 122 6.33 -14.27 34.49
C ASP A 122 7.82 -14.47 34.08
N VAL A 123 8.58 -13.41 34.38
CA VAL A 123 10.01 -13.28 34.71
C VAL A 123 10.99 -14.45 34.43
N ILE A 124 12.04 -14.11 33.66
CA ILE A 124 13.42 -14.57 33.98
C ILE A 124 14.27 -13.37 34.39
N ALA A 125 14.52 -13.24 35.68
CA ALA A 125 15.60 -12.44 36.24
C ALA A 125 16.76 -13.36 36.62
N ASN A 126 18.00 -12.92 36.39
CA ASN A 126 19.15 -13.54 37.04
C ASN A 126 20.28 -12.53 37.26
N GLU A 127 21.08 -12.75 38.29
CA GLU A 127 21.80 -11.69 39.00
C GLU A 127 23.20 -11.39 38.43
N ARG A 128 23.64 -10.13 38.60
CA ARG A 128 24.99 -9.79 39.14
C ARG A 128 25.16 -8.29 39.37
N THR A 129 25.09 -7.86 40.62
CA THR A 129 25.41 -6.49 41.04
C THR A 129 26.86 -6.31 41.45
N ALA A 130 27.47 -5.24 40.93
CA ALA A 130 28.50 -4.40 41.56
C ALA A 130 29.82 -5.01 42.10
N GLN A 131 30.93 -4.62 41.45
CA GLN A 131 32.01 -3.93 42.17
C GLN A 131 32.54 -2.76 41.31
N ALA A 132 33.16 -1.77 41.96
CA ALA A 132 33.19 -0.40 41.43
C ALA A 132 34.59 0.14 41.07
N ALA A 133 34.59 1.10 40.16
CA ALA A 133 35.54 2.22 39.98
C ALA A 133 37.06 1.94 40.03
N SER A 134 37.74 2.21 38.89
CA SER A 134 38.67 3.36 38.81
C SER A 134 39.26 3.58 37.41
N SER A 135 39.60 4.85 37.14
CA SER A 135 40.73 5.34 36.34
C SER A 135 41.11 4.67 35.00
N GLY A 136 40.69 5.31 33.91
CA GLY A 136 41.62 6.18 33.16
C GLY A 136 42.56 5.58 32.10
N ASN A 137 42.45 6.17 30.90
CA ASN A 137 43.50 6.42 29.91
C ASN A 137 44.10 5.31 29.02
N PHE A 138 44.22 5.73 27.76
CA PHE A 138 45.27 5.44 26.77
C PHE A 138 45.25 4.18 25.89
N LEU A 139 45.24 4.47 24.59
CA LEU A 139 45.66 3.63 23.48
C LEU A 139 47.05 3.02 23.71
N SER A 140 47.27 1.77 23.29
CA SER A 140 48.22 1.44 22.21
C SER A 140 48.45 -0.07 21.99
N ARG A 141 49.10 -0.37 20.86
CA ARG A 141 49.85 -1.60 20.50
C ARG A 141 49.09 -2.75 19.80
N LEU A 142 49.41 -2.86 18.51
CA LEU A 142 49.21 -4.00 17.64
C LEU A 142 50.23 -5.13 17.91
N TRP A 143 49.90 -6.28 17.32
CA TRP A 143 50.80 -7.27 16.69
C TRP A 143 51.46 -8.40 17.51
N ASN A 144 51.38 -9.58 16.86
CA ASN A 144 52.14 -10.83 17.03
C ASN A 144 51.93 -11.63 18.34
N SER A 145 52.05 -12.96 18.32
CA SER A 145 52.52 -13.87 17.27
C SER A 145 51.67 -15.15 17.12
N SER A 146 51.80 -15.80 15.97
CA SER A 146 51.29 -17.16 15.71
C SER A 146 52.27 -18.25 16.19
N THR A 147 51.77 -19.37 16.71
CA THR A 147 52.52 -20.64 16.76
C THR A 147 51.59 -21.86 16.67
N LEU A 148 52.14 -22.99 16.22
CA LEU A 148 51.43 -24.25 15.91
C LEU A 148 51.65 -25.31 17.00
N ASN A 149 51.00 -26.47 16.81
CA ASN A 149 51.17 -27.78 17.47
C ASN A 149 50.45 -28.03 18.81
N SER A 150 50.05 -29.28 19.15
CA SER A 150 49.69 -30.46 18.33
C SER A 150 49.11 -31.62 19.17
N ALA A 151 48.47 -32.58 18.48
CA ALA A 151 48.39 -34.03 18.79
C ALA A 151 47.46 -34.59 19.91
N ALA A 152 47.12 -35.88 19.72
CA ALA A 152 46.29 -36.79 20.53
C ALA A 152 44.80 -36.38 20.74
N GLY A 153 43.80 -37.28 20.78
CA GLY A 153 43.73 -38.76 20.59
C GLY A 153 42.46 -39.29 21.32
N GLY A 154 41.81 -40.41 21.01
CA GLY A 154 41.91 -41.43 19.95
C GLY A 154 40.93 -42.61 20.23
N TYR A 155 40.84 -43.61 19.33
CA TYR A 155 40.18 -44.93 19.49
C TYR A 155 38.62 -44.99 19.61
N TYR A 156 37.87 -45.50 18.61
CA TYR A 156 37.50 -46.93 18.28
C TYR A 156 36.34 -47.49 19.17
N PRO A 157 35.44 -48.40 18.71
CA PRO A 157 34.86 -48.62 17.36
C PRO A 157 33.39 -49.19 17.34
N VAL A 158 33.02 -49.92 16.25
CA VAL A 158 31.93 -50.90 15.95
C VAL A 158 31.05 -50.40 14.79
N ASP A 159 31.36 -50.66 13.49
CA ASP A 159 31.18 -51.89 12.65
C ASP A 159 29.69 -52.05 12.18
N VAL A 160 29.20 -52.85 11.20
CA VAL A 160 29.55 -54.17 10.61
C VAL A 160 29.00 -54.29 9.15
N GLU A 161 29.68 -55.05 8.25
CA GLU A 161 29.21 -55.56 6.91
C GLU A 161 28.82 -54.52 5.81
N SER A 162 28.80 -54.76 4.48
CA SER A 162 29.40 -55.75 3.53
C SER A 162 29.57 -55.03 2.15
N GLY A 163 29.88 -55.56 0.96
CA GLY A 163 30.03 -56.92 0.40
C GLY A 163 30.91 -56.94 -0.88
N ARG A 164 30.48 -57.52 -2.03
CA ARG A 164 31.34 -57.65 -3.27
C ARG A 164 30.58 -57.78 -4.62
N ASN A 165 31.14 -57.21 -5.70
CA ASN A 165 31.53 -57.86 -7.00
C ASN A 165 31.81 -56.79 -8.12
N ARG A 166 32.91 -56.80 -8.88
CA ARG A 166 33.41 -57.66 -10.02
C ARG A 166 32.64 -57.50 -11.36
N ASN A 167 33.22 -57.59 -12.58
CA ASN A 167 34.55 -57.26 -13.16
C ASN A 167 34.54 -57.50 -14.72
N ARG A 168 35.60 -57.07 -15.47
CA ARG A 168 35.92 -57.29 -16.92
C ARG A 168 35.16 -56.39 -17.94
N ARG A 169 35.77 -55.79 -19.00
CA ARG A 169 36.79 -56.15 -20.06
C ARG A 169 36.18 -57.00 -21.19
N GLN A 170 36.52 -56.89 -22.50
CA GLN A 170 37.53 -56.14 -23.32
C GLN A 170 37.04 -56.18 -24.81
N GLN A 171 37.43 -55.36 -25.81
CA GLN A 171 38.69 -55.20 -26.60
C GLN A 171 38.44 -54.09 -27.68
N GLN A 172 39.37 -53.19 -28.05
CA GLN A 172 40.33 -53.22 -29.20
C GLN A 172 39.71 -53.30 -30.63
N GLN A 173 40.27 -52.73 -31.73
CA GLN A 173 41.66 -52.28 -32.01
C GLN A 173 41.82 -51.34 -33.26
N GLN A 174 42.99 -50.67 -33.39
CA GLN A 174 43.63 -50.08 -34.62
C GLN A 174 43.20 -48.66 -35.09
N GLN A 175 44.07 -47.78 -35.65
CA GLN A 175 45.55 -47.73 -35.69
C GLN A 175 46.11 -46.28 -35.82
N ARG A 176 47.19 -45.99 -35.08
CA ARG A 176 48.44 -45.21 -35.36
C ARG A 176 48.47 -44.19 -36.53
N GLY A 177 49.11 -43.01 -36.42
CA GLY A 177 49.99 -42.37 -35.41
C GLY A 177 50.47 -41.00 -35.98
N SER A 178 51.46 -40.23 -35.49
CA SER A 178 52.37 -40.18 -34.31
C SER A 178 53.06 -38.77 -34.33
N GLY A 179 53.88 -38.27 -33.39
CA GLY A 179 54.59 -38.83 -32.22
C GLY A 179 55.43 -37.74 -31.50
N TYR A 180 56.43 -38.15 -30.70
CA TYR A 180 57.25 -37.36 -29.73
C TYR A 180 56.59 -37.00 -28.38
N ASN A 181 57.42 -36.87 -27.35
CA ASN A 181 57.07 -36.79 -25.92
C ASN A 181 57.49 -35.46 -25.28
N GLU A 182 56.78 -35.03 -24.23
CA GLU A 182 57.26 -34.28 -23.05
C GLU A 182 56.30 -34.56 -21.86
N PRO A 183 56.67 -34.30 -20.58
CA PRO A 183 56.00 -34.88 -19.40
C PRO A 183 54.90 -34.02 -18.74
N ILE A 184 54.18 -34.63 -17.79
CA ILE A 184 52.95 -34.12 -17.16
C ILE A 184 53.24 -33.12 -16.02
N TRP A 185 53.00 -31.82 -16.22
CA TRP A 185 52.69 -30.85 -15.16
C TRP A 185 51.91 -29.62 -15.69
N SER A 186 50.59 -29.54 -15.49
CA SER A 186 49.81 -28.27 -15.39
C SER A 186 48.29 -28.48 -15.32
N ARG A 187 47.67 -28.24 -14.13
CA ARG A 187 46.23 -27.84 -14.01
C ARG A 187 45.82 -27.37 -12.59
N ARG A 188 46.66 -26.57 -11.91
CA ARG A 188 46.29 -25.87 -10.66
C ARG A 188 46.96 -24.48 -10.54
N MET A 189 46.53 -23.51 -11.35
CA MET A 189 46.70 -22.07 -11.06
C MET A 189 45.78 -21.23 -11.96
N LEU A 190 44.60 -20.83 -11.47
CA LEU A 190 43.74 -19.81 -12.10
C LEU A 190 42.61 -19.29 -11.18
N LEU A 191 42.74 -19.38 -9.85
CA LEU A 191 41.69 -19.01 -8.88
C LEU A 191 42.13 -18.00 -7.79
N LEU A 192 43.34 -17.46 -7.88
CA LEU A 192 43.88 -16.50 -6.89
C LEU A 192 43.58 -15.01 -7.17
N PRO A 193 43.48 -14.51 -8.43
CA PRO A 193 43.22 -13.08 -8.67
C PRO A 193 41.84 -12.59 -8.19
N GLY A 194 40.79 -13.39 -8.40
CA GLY A 194 39.40 -12.98 -8.12
C GLY A 194 39.10 -12.81 -6.64
N ILE A 195 39.65 -13.70 -5.79
CA ILE A 195 39.44 -13.65 -4.33
C ILE A 195 40.11 -12.40 -3.73
N LEU A 196 41.29 -12.02 -4.25
CA LEU A 196 41.97 -10.79 -3.85
C LEU A 196 41.15 -9.54 -4.21
N LEU A 197 40.61 -9.45 -5.42
CA LEU A 197 39.74 -8.33 -5.84
C LEU A 197 38.48 -8.21 -4.97
N LEU A 198 37.78 -9.32 -4.71
CA LEU A 198 36.61 -9.32 -3.83
C LEU A 198 36.96 -8.89 -2.39
N SER A 199 38.09 -9.33 -1.86
CA SER A 199 38.55 -8.91 -0.52
C SER A 199 38.93 -7.42 -0.45
N MET A 200 39.50 -6.86 -1.52
CA MET A 200 39.81 -5.42 -1.59
C MET A 200 38.52 -4.59 -1.67
N SER A 201 37.51 -5.04 -2.41
CA SER A 201 36.19 -4.38 -2.47
C SER A 201 35.48 -4.39 -1.12
N ALA A 202 35.51 -5.50 -0.39
CA ALA A 202 34.96 -5.59 0.96
C ALA A 202 35.69 -4.67 1.95
N LEU A 203 37.04 -4.62 1.89
CA LEU A 203 37.82 -3.69 2.71
C LEU A 203 37.51 -2.22 2.36
N ALA A 204 37.37 -1.89 1.07
CA ALA A 204 37.02 -0.55 0.63
C ALA A 204 35.63 -0.12 1.16
N GLY A 205 34.64 -1.02 1.14
CA GLY A 205 33.32 -0.78 1.73
C GLY A 205 33.39 -0.55 3.25
N ILE A 206 34.15 -1.36 3.98
CA ILE A 206 34.34 -1.20 5.44
C ILE A 206 35.07 0.10 5.77
N VAL A 207 36.11 0.45 5.01
CA VAL A 207 36.85 1.72 5.19
C VAL A 207 36.00 2.92 4.82
N ALA A 208 35.17 2.84 3.77
CA ALA A 208 34.21 3.89 3.43
C ALA A 208 33.15 4.07 4.52
N ALA A 209 32.56 2.98 5.03
CA ALA A 209 31.59 3.03 6.13
C ALA A 209 32.23 3.58 7.42
N ALA A 210 33.46 3.18 7.76
CA ALA A 210 34.18 3.71 8.92
C ALA A 210 34.59 5.18 8.74
N ALA A 211 34.91 5.61 7.51
CA ALA A 211 35.18 7.01 7.19
C ALA A 211 33.89 7.86 7.26
N TRP A 212 32.76 7.35 6.76
CA TRP A 212 31.45 8.00 6.81
C TRP A 212 30.88 8.11 8.23
N LEU A 213 30.97 7.04 9.03
CA LEU A 213 30.64 7.08 10.47
C LEU A 213 31.56 8.02 11.27
N ARG A 214 32.76 8.30 10.76
CA ARG A 214 33.69 9.28 11.35
C ARG A 214 33.37 10.69 10.88
N ASP A 215 33.05 10.88 9.60
CA ASP A 215 32.63 12.14 9.00
C ASP A 215 31.36 12.65 9.67
N MET A 216 30.31 11.83 9.80
CA MET A 216 29.10 12.18 10.57
C MET A 216 29.34 12.48 12.06
N ARG A 217 30.52 12.16 12.61
CA ARG A 217 30.88 12.38 14.01
C ARG A 217 31.85 13.55 14.23
N GLU A 218 32.65 13.89 13.22
CA GLU A 218 33.56 15.05 13.21
C GLU A 218 32.95 16.26 12.46
N HIS A 219 31.98 16.02 11.59
CA HIS A 219 31.24 16.98 10.77
C HIS A 219 29.72 16.67 10.84
N PRO A 220 29.03 16.99 11.95
CA PRO A 220 27.57 17.09 11.92
C PRO A 220 27.17 18.07 10.81
N ALA A 221 26.15 17.74 10.03
CA ALA A 221 25.71 18.54 8.89
C ALA A 221 25.47 19.99 9.34
N THR A 222 26.11 20.96 8.68
CA THR A 222 26.23 22.33 9.22
C THR A 222 24.87 23.02 9.30
N ASP A 223 24.31 23.12 10.50
CA ASP A 223 22.97 23.63 10.82
C ASP A 223 22.63 25.04 10.28
N THR A 224 23.65 25.79 9.86
CA THR A 224 23.57 27.20 9.42
C THR A 224 22.72 27.46 8.18
N VAL A 225 22.32 26.44 7.42
CA VAL A 225 21.45 26.60 6.23
C VAL A 225 19.96 26.44 6.57
N ASN A 226 19.63 25.58 7.54
CA ASN A 226 18.26 25.05 7.70
C ASN A 226 17.54 25.52 8.98
N ALA A 227 18.20 26.29 9.86
CA ALA A 227 17.71 26.69 11.20
C ALA A 227 16.48 27.63 11.23
N GLY A 228 15.70 27.69 10.14
CA GLY A 228 14.44 28.46 10.04
C GLY A 228 13.38 27.83 9.13
N LEU A 229 13.52 26.55 8.75
CA LEU A 229 12.53 25.86 7.89
C LEU A 229 11.22 25.53 8.63
N PHE A 230 11.27 25.31 9.95
CA PHE A 230 10.11 24.98 10.78
C PHE A 230 10.10 25.79 12.08
N PRO A 231 8.93 25.96 12.72
CA PRO A 231 8.81 26.50 14.06
C PRO A 231 9.80 25.89 15.08
N SER A 232 10.44 26.77 15.84
CA SER A 232 11.15 26.41 17.07
C SER A 232 10.16 25.78 18.04
N GLY A 233 10.48 24.60 18.58
CA GLY A 233 9.63 23.91 19.55
C GLY A 233 9.45 24.67 20.86
N VAL A 234 8.65 24.11 21.76
CA VAL A 234 8.12 24.78 22.96
C VAL A 234 9.17 25.61 23.70
N ASP A 235 8.85 26.90 23.89
CA ASP A 235 9.64 27.85 24.67
C ASP A 235 9.74 27.37 26.14
N LYS A 236 10.85 26.70 26.47
CA LYS A 236 11.10 26.08 27.78
C LYS A 236 11.02 27.08 28.95
N ALA A 237 11.16 28.39 28.70
CA ALA A 237 11.01 29.42 29.72
C ALA A 237 9.54 29.68 30.13
N ARG A 238 8.56 29.06 29.45
CA ARG A 238 7.12 29.16 29.76
C ARG A 238 6.55 27.96 30.52
N LEU A 239 7.31 26.87 30.62
CA LEU A 239 6.88 25.65 31.31
C LEU A 239 6.92 25.85 32.83
N SER A 240 5.93 25.33 33.55
CA SER A 240 6.04 25.12 35.00
C SER A 240 7.01 23.96 35.30
N ALA A 241 7.48 23.86 36.55
CA ALA A 241 8.34 22.75 36.99
C ALA A 241 7.68 21.37 36.76
N ASP A 242 6.35 21.34 36.84
CA ASP A 242 5.50 20.15 36.78
C ASP A 242 4.94 19.90 35.34
N GLN A 243 5.58 20.47 34.31
CA GLN A 243 5.22 20.30 32.91
C GLN A 243 6.35 19.66 32.09
N TYR A 244 5.97 18.74 31.21
CA TYR A 244 6.89 17.96 30.37
C TYR A 244 6.61 18.19 28.88
N ALA A 245 7.59 18.79 28.18
CA ALA A 245 7.51 19.02 26.74
C ALA A 245 8.19 17.89 25.94
N LEU A 246 7.46 17.34 24.96
CA LEU A 246 7.89 16.25 24.10
C LEU A 246 7.45 16.52 22.65
N ARG A 247 8.38 16.44 21.69
CA ARG A 247 8.03 16.49 20.26
C ARG A 247 7.64 15.09 19.77
N LEU A 248 6.35 14.85 19.60
CA LEU A 248 5.87 13.70 18.85
C LEU A 248 6.04 13.98 17.35
N ILE A 249 6.55 13.02 16.59
CA ILE A 249 6.60 13.02 15.13
C ILE A 249 5.87 11.76 14.66
N HIS A 250 5.05 11.86 13.60
CA HIS A 250 4.29 10.72 13.12
C HIS A 250 4.04 10.68 11.61
N THR A 251 3.78 9.46 11.15
CA THR A 251 3.32 9.08 9.81
C THR A 251 2.16 8.08 9.93
N ASN A 252 1.43 7.90 8.84
CA ASN A 252 0.34 6.94 8.71
C ASN A 252 0.07 6.68 7.21
N ASP A 253 -0.47 5.50 6.88
CA ASP A 253 -0.99 5.15 5.55
C ASP A 253 0.03 5.37 4.41
N VAL A 254 1.29 4.98 4.64
CA VAL A 254 2.41 5.17 3.70
C VAL A 254 2.22 4.35 2.40
N HIS A 255 1.54 3.20 2.47
CA HIS A 255 1.15 2.35 1.33
C HIS A 255 2.27 2.15 0.29
N ALA A 256 3.45 1.75 0.78
CA ALA A 256 4.66 1.53 0.01
C ALA A 256 5.06 2.67 -0.98
N ARG A 257 4.70 3.94 -0.71
CA ARG A 257 5.01 5.11 -1.57
C ARG A 257 6.41 5.67 -1.33
N PHE A 258 7.40 4.83 -1.63
CA PHE A 258 8.82 5.10 -1.31
C PHE A 258 9.50 6.14 -2.22
N HIS A 259 8.94 6.43 -3.40
CA HIS A 259 9.40 7.49 -4.30
C HIS A 259 8.45 8.71 -4.25
N PRO A 260 8.96 9.91 -4.59
CA PRO A 260 8.10 11.05 -4.86
C PRO A 260 7.09 10.74 -5.97
N HIS A 261 5.87 11.25 -5.82
CA HIS A 261 4.78 11.05 -6.76
C HIS A 261 3.93 12.31 -6.93
N ASP A 262 3.25 12.44 -8.07
CA ASP A 262 2.24 13.48 -8.27
C ASP A 262 0.87 13.08 -7.69
N PHE A 263 -0.10 13.99 -7.74
CA PHE A 263 -1.46 13.78 -7.23
C PHE A 263 -2.25 12.66 -7.94
N LEU A 264 -1.76 12.09 -9.05
CA LEU A 264 -2.33 10.91 -9.70
C LEU A 264 -1.73 9.61 -9.14
N GLY A 265 -0.77 9.70 -8.23
CA GLY A 265 0.01 8.59 -7.68
C GLY A 265 1.08 8.07 -8.64
N ASP A 266 1.43 8.85 -9.66
CA ASP A 266 2.42 8.51 -10.68
C ASP A 266 3.81 9.04 -10.26
N ALA A 267 4.85 8.23 -10.39
CA ALA A 267 6.18 8.57 -9.86
C ALA A 267 6.79 9.79 -10.59
N CYS A 268 7.39 10.70 -9.82
CA CYS A 268 8.05 11.91 -10.32
C CYS A 268 9.51 11.99 -9.89
N ASP A 269 10.37 12.48 -10.78
CA ASP A 269 11.77 12.82 -10.49
C ASP A 269 11.87 14.32 -10.18
N PRO A 270 12.29 14.72 -8.96
CA PRO A 270 12.40 16.13 -8.57
C PRO A 270 13.33 16.96 -9.45
N LEU A 271 14.30 16.33 -10.13
CA LEU A 271 15.28 17.00 -10.99
C LEU A 271 14.74 17.32 -12.40
N THR A 272 13.67 16.63 -12.83
CA THR A 272 13.05 16.82 -14.16
C THR A 272 11.56 17.18 -14.11
N PHE A 273 10.94 17.17 -12.93
CA PHE A 273 9.55 17.53 -12.74
C PHE A 273 9.24 18.94 -13.27
N THR A 274 8.29 19.02 -14.19
CA THR A 274 7.81 20.28 -14.78
C THR A 274 6.32 20.41 -14.47
N PRO A 275 5.90 21.39 -13.64
CA PRO A 275 4.49 21.59 -13.31
C PRO A 275 3.61 21.79 -14.55
N SER A 276 2.45 21.14 -14.55
CA SER A 276 1.45 21.18 -15.62
C SER A 276 0.04 21.13 -15.04
N ALA A 277 -0.99 21.38 -15.87
CA ALA A 277 -2.38 21.48 -15.43
C ALA A 277 -2.91 20.22 -14.69
N ASN A 278 -2.36 19.03 -14.97
CA ASN A 278 -2.75 17.77 -14.33
C ASN A 278 -1.67 17.22 -13.36
N ARG A 279 -0.52 17.89 -13.23
CA ARG A 279 0.62 17.50 -12.37
C ARG A 279 1.29 18.76 -11.81
N THR A 280 0.80 19.29 -10.71
CA THR A 280 1.24 20.59 -10.17
C THR A 280 2.38 20.48 -9.16
N ARG A 281 2.39 19.42 -8.34
CA ARG A 281 3.40 19.14 -7.30
C ARG A 281 3.97 17.72 -7.41
N CYS A 282 5.13 17.52 -6.81
CA CYS A 282 5.81 16.24 -6.67
C CYS A 282 6.06 16.02 -5.17
N LEU A 283 5.48 14.98 -4.59
CA LEU A 283 5.23 14.86 -3.16
C LEU A 283 5.78 13.56 -2.55
N GLY A 284 6.20 13.64 -1.29
CA GLY A 284 6.62 12.50 -0.48
C GLY A 284 7.94 11.87 -0.94
N GLY A 285 7.98 10.54 -0.89
CA GLY A 285 9.19 9.75 -1.12
C GLY A 285 10.05 9.62 0.13
N SER A 286 10.35 8.38 0.53
CA SER A 286 10.89 8.05 1.84
C SER A 286 12.21 8.75 2.17
N ALA A 287 13.06 9.01 1.17
CA ALA A 287 14.33 9.69 1.37
C ALA A 287 14.16 11.16 1.81
N TYR A 288 13.14 11.87 1.30
CA TYR A 288 12.84 13.24 1.73
C TYR A 288 12.07 13.25 3.06
N VAL A 289 11.11 12.33 3.24
CA VAL A 289 10.43 12.10 4.53
C VAL A 289 11.46 11.87 5.66
N LYS A 290 12.54 11.11 5.40
CA LYS A 290 13.63 10.91 6.36
C LYS A 290 14.41 12.18 6.66
N SER A 291 14.75 12.99 5.65
CA SER A 291 15.43 14.27 5.86
C SER A 291 14.57 15.26 6.66
N VAL A 292 13.24 15.25 6.46
CA VAL A 292 12.29 16.03 7.27
C VAL A 292 12.28 15.53 8.72
N ILE A 293 12.15 14.22 8.94
CA ILE A 293 12.19 13.60 10.27
C ILE A 293 13.52 13.89 10.99
N ASP A 294 14.66 13.73 10.31
CA ASP A 294 15.98 14.00 10.88
C ASP A 294 16.15 15.46 11.28
N HIS A 295 15.64 16.40 10.46
CA HIS A 295 15.64 17.81 10.82
C HIS A 295 14.70 18.09 12.00
N LEU A 296 13.49 17.52 12.03
CA LEU A 296 12.53 17.70 13.14
C LEU A 296 13.04 17.12 14.47
N ARG A 297 13.90 16.09 14.42
CA ARG A 297 14.66 15.52 15.53
C ARG A 297 15.95 16.31 15.86
N GLY A 298 16.38 17.26 15.02
CA GLY A 298 17.67 17.94 15.11
C GLY A 298 17.89 18.84 16.34
N GLY A 299 19.13 19.28 16.54
CA GLY A 299 19.52 20.14 17.65
C GLY A 299 19.25 19.52 19.03
N GLU A 300 18.61 20.27 19.94
CA GLU A 300 18.17 19.74 21.25
C GLU A 300 17.02 18.70 21.13
N GLY A 301 16.41 18.54 19.96
CA GLY A 301 15.25 17.67 19.73
C GLY A 301 15.52 16.18 19.91
N VAL A 302 16.75 15.71 19.69
CA VAL A 302 17.07 14.26 19.66
C VAL A 302 16.73 13.56 20.98
N GLN A 303 16.92 14.26 22.10
CA GLN A 303 16.70 13.70 23.44
C GLN A 303 15.24 13.81 23.91
N ASN A 304 14.44 14.71 23.32
CA ASN A 304 13.03 14.99 23.68
C ASN A 304 12.11 14.84 22.46
N SER A 305 12.30 13.80 21.65
CA SER A 305 11.41 13.44 20.54
C SER A 305 11.05 11.95 20.54
N LEU A 306 9.87 11.65 20.00
CA LEU A 306 9.29 10.32 19.88
C LEU A 306 8.70 10.17 18.47
N LEU A 307 9.12 9.16 17.71
CA LEU A 307 8.70 8.93 16.32
C LEU A 307 7.82 7.68 16.20
N VAL A 308 6.59 7.80 15.68
CA VAL A 308 5.61 6.70 15.59
C VAL A 308 4.96 6.58 14.21
N ASP A 309 4.52 5.37 13.85
CA ASP A 309 3.68 5.14 12.67
C ASP A 309 2.33 4.51 13.05
N ALA A 310 1.25 4.99 12.44
CA ALA A 310 -0.14 4.58 12.71
C ALA A 310 -0.69 3.49 11.75
N GLY A 311 0.17 2.75 11.05
CA GLY A 311 -0.19 1.59 10.24
C GLY A 311 -0.48 1.89 8.75
N ASP A 312 -0.70 0.81 7.99
CA ASP A 312 -0.79 0.76 6.52
C ASP A 312 0.50 1.23 5.82
N GLU A 313 1.62 0.58 6.19
CA GLU A 313 2.85 0.55 5.39
C GLU A 313 2.69 -0.36 4.15
N PHE A 314 1.79 -1.35 4.24
CA PHE A 314 1.51 -2.35 3.21
C PHE A 314 0.62 -1.83 2.07
N GLN A 315 0.54 -2.65 1.00
CA GLN A 315 -0.19 -2.38 -0.24
C GLN A 315 0.34 -1.16 -1.04
N GLY A 316 -0.29 -0.82 -2.16
CA GLY A 316 -0.22 0.52 -2.77
C GLY A 316 0.89 0.79 -3.80
N SER A 317 1.94 -0.03 -3.89
CA SER A 317 2.97 0.10 -4.94
C SER A 317 3.59 -1.23 -5.38
N ILE A 318 4.33 -1.19 -6.51
CA ILE A 318 5.12 -2.31 -7.05
C ILE A 318 6.07 -2.91 -6.00
N PHE A 319 6.60 -2.10 -5.10
CA PHE A 319 7.52 -2.57 -4.06
C PHE A 319 6.83 -3.49 -3.05
N HIS A 320 5.55 -3.23 -2.73
CA HIS A 320 4.79 -4.18 -1.93
C HIS A 320 4.55 -5.48 -2.72
N THR A 321 4.12 -5.37 -3.98
CA THR A 321 3.84 -6.52 -4.87
C THR A 321 5.05 -7.45 -5.05
N LEU A 322 6.28 -6.92 -5.12
CA LEU A 322 7.49 -7.71 -5.34
C LEU A 322 8.19 -8.18 -4.06
N PHE A 323 8.04 -7.45 -2.95
CA PHE A 323 8.90 -7.63 -1.79
C PHE A 323 8.15 -7.86 -0.47
N ALA A 324 6.81 -7.91 -0.47
CA ALA A 324 5.97 -8.32 0.68
C ALA A 324 6.42 -7.73 2.03
N GLY A 325 6.42 -6.39 2.13
CA GLY A 325 6.79 -5.65 3.34
C GLY A 325 8.30 -5.59 3.68
N ASN A 326 9.17 -6.35 3.01
CA ASN A 326 10.63 -6.36 3.26
C ASN A 326 11.27 -4.96 3.07
N VAL A 327 10.74 -4.14 2.15
CA VAL A 327 11.20 -2.75 1.97
C VAL A 327 10.71 -1.87 3.12
N SER A 328 9.41 -1.89 3.45
CA SER A 328 8.84 -1.19 4.60
C SER A 328 9.62 -1.46 5.89
N ALA A 329 9.90 -2.73 6.22
CA ALA A 329 10.64 -3.08 7.44
C ALA A 329 12.05 -2.44 7.47
N ARG A 330 12.76 -2.43 6.33
CA ARG A 330 14.08 -1.82 6.21
C ARG A 330 14.03 -0.30 6.32
N LEU A 331 12.97 0.32 5.79
CA LEU A 331 12.74 1.74 5.92
C LEU A 331 12.42 2.11 7.37
N LEU A 332 11.45 1.46 8.02
CA LEU A 332 11.13 1.69 9.44
C LEU A 332 12.37 1.59 10.34
N ASN A 333 13.24 0.59 10.09
CA ASN A 333 14.50 0.43 10.80
C ASN A 333 15.51 1.57 10.52
N ALA A 334 15.54 2.08 9.29
CA ALA A 334 16.40 3.20 8.90
C ALA A 334 15.88 4.56 9.39
N TYR A 335 14.56 4.73 9.52
CA TYR A 335 13.91 5.86 10.20
C TYR A 335 14.18 5.88 11.71
N ALA A 336 14.34 4.70 12.32
CA ALA A 336 14.41 4.50 13.76
C ALA A 336 13.17 5.07 14.48
N TYR A 337 12.01 4.48 14.14
CA TYR A 337 10.75 4.62 14.90
C TYR A 337 10.89 4.08 16.33
N ASP A 338 10.13 4.66 17.25
CA ASP A 338 10.05 4.29 18.66
C ASP A 338 8.92 3.29 18.95
N ALA A 339 7.85 3.30 18.16
CA ALA A 339 6.80 2.27 18.11
C ALA A 339 6.03 2.36 16.78
N VAL A 340 5.40 1.26 16.37
CA VAL A 340 4.48 1.22 15.21
C VAL A 340 3.24 0.40 15.55
N THR A 341 2.08 0.72 14.99
CA THR A 341 0.87 -0.13 15.12
C THR A 341 0.56 -0.86 13.80
N LEU A 342 -0.51 -1.65 13.77
CA LEU A 342 -0.99 -2.31 12.56
C LEU A 342 -2.10 -1.51 11.91
N GLY A 343 -2.06 -1.39 10.58
CA GLY A 343 -3.22 -1.11 9.76
C GLY A 343 -3.89 -2.37 9.24
N ASN A 344 -4.94 -2.20 8.42
CA ASN A 344 -5.64 -3.36 7.87
C ASN A 344 -4.85 -4.04 6.75
N HIS A 345 -4.06 -3.29 5.98
CA HIS A 345 -3.28 -3.86 4.87
C HIS A 345 -2.08 -4.68 5.34
N GLU A 346 -1.62 -4.52 6.59
CA GLU A 346 -0.64 -5.42 7.19
C GLU A 346 -1.10 -6.90 7.22
N PHE A 347 -2.41 -7.16 7.17
CA PHE A 347 -2.98 -8.50 7.07
C PHE A 347 -3.23 -9.00 5.63
N ASP A 348 -2.90 -8.24 4.57
CA ASP A 348 -3.24 -8.57 3.16
C ASP A 348 -2.65 -9.90 2.67
N HIS A 349 -1.67 -10.44 3.40
CA HIS A 349 -0.96 -11.68 3.11
C HIS A 349 -1.07 -12.73 4.22
N GLY A 350 -1.94 -12.51 5.22
CA GLY A 350 -2.17 -13.43 6.34
C GLY A 350 -1.21 -13.26 7.52
N PRO A 351 -1.58 -13.76 8.72
CA PRO A 351 -0.82 -13.57 9.96
C PRO A 351 0.60 -14.15 9.90
N GLU A 352 0.85 -15.18 9.09
CA GLU A 352 2.16 -15.83 8.95
C GLU A 352 3.17 -14.95 8.20
N LEU A 353 2.73 -14.17 7.21
CA LEU A 353 3.58 -13.22 6.49
C LEU A 353 3.69 -11.89 7.24
N LEU A 354 2.64 -11.50 7.98
CA LEU A 354 2.71 -10.40 8.94
C LEU A 354 3.77 -10.65 10.02
N ALA A 355 3.75 -11.81 10.70
CA ALA A 355 4.76 -12.17 11.70
C ALA A 355 6.18 -12.14 11.13
N GLN A 356 6.38 -12.69 9.92
CA GLN A 356 7.66 -12.62 9.20
C GLN A 356 8.10 -11.19 8.86
N TYR A 357 7.19 -10.23 8.71
CA TYR A 357 7.52 -8.81 8.54
C TYR A 357 7.86 -8.18 9.90
N LEU A 358 7.04 -8.38 10.93
CA LEU A 358 7.25 -7.83 12.27
C LEU A 358 8.57 -8.29 12.91
N HIS A 359 8.96 -9.55 12.74
CA HIS A 359 10.29 -10.05 13.16
C HIS A 359 11.50 -9.36 12.46
N LYS A 360 11.26 -8.57 11.40
CA LYS A 360 12.29 -7.74 10.73
C LYS A 360 12.25 -6.28 11.20
N VAL A 361 11.20 -5.83 11.89
CA VAL A 361 11.06 -4.46 12.40
C VAL A 361 11.74 -4.36 13.77
N HIS A 362 12.56 -3.32 13.98
CA HIS A 362 13.28 -3.09 15.23
C HIS A 362 12.46 -2.31 16.27
N ALA A 363 11.47 -1.53 15.82
CA ALA A 363 10.53 -0.84 16.69
C ALA A 363 9.51 -1.84 17.28
N PRO A 364 9.03 -1.66 18.52
CA PRO A 364 7.95 -2.47 19.06
C PRO A 364 6.67 -2.26 18.23
N ALA A 365 6.20 -3.35 17.63
CA ALA A 365 4.89 -3.41 17.00
C ALA A 365 3.81 -3.63 18.07
N ILE A 366 2.77 -2.78 18.06
CA ILE A 366 1.73 -2.77 19.09
C ILE A 366 0.31 -2.87 18.53
N CYS A 367 -0.52 -3.75 19.10
CA CYS A 367 -1.97 -3.79 18.88
C CYS A 367 -2.66 -4.49 20.08
N ALA A 368 -3.54 -3.76 20.78
CA ALA A 368 -4.15 -4.17 22.05
C ALA A 368 -5.47 -4.92 21.91
N ASN A 369 -6.14 -4.80 20.76
CA ASN A 369 -7.46 -5.38 20.53
C ASN A 369 -7.47 -6.67 19.69
N LEU A 370 -6.29 -7.23 19.37
CA LEU A 370 -6.21 -8.60 18.84
C LEU A 370 -6.52 -9.61 19.95
N ASP A 371 -7.36 -10.58 19.64
CA ASP A 371 -7.80 -11.67 20.52
C ASP A 371 -7.54 -13.00 19.80
N PHE A 372 -6.73 -13.87 20.40
CA PHE A 372 -6.23 -15.09 19.75
C PHE A 372 -7.08 -16.29 20.16
N LEU A 373 -8.06 -16.61 19.31
CA LEU A 373 -9.02 -17.71 19.51
C LEU A 373 -8.39 -19.11 19.39
N ALA A 374 -7.20 -19.18 18.78
CA ALA A 374 -6.33 -20.35 18.74
C ALA A 374 -4.87 -19.90 18.74
N ASP A 375 -3.95 -20.85 18.91
CA ASP A 375 -2.51 -20.63 18.88
C ASP A 375 -2.06 -20.10 17.49
N VAL A 376 -1.42 -18.94 17.46
CA VAL A 376 -0.79 -18.30 16.28
C VAL A 376 0.59 -17.77 16.74
N PRO A 377 1.51 -18.68 17.13
CA PRO A 377 2.61 -18.34 18.03
C PRO A 377 3.64 -17.39 17.40
N GLU A 378 3.85 -17.47 16.09
CA GLU A 378 4.72 -16.54 15.36
C GLU A 378 4.23 -15.10 15.53
N LEU A 379 2.94 -14.83 15.27
CA LEU A 379 2.39 -13.47 15.38
C LEU A 379 2.29 -13.03 16.85
N GLN A 380 1.88 -13.91 17.76
CA GLN A 380 1.82 -13.61 19.20
C GLN A 380 3.19 -13.26 19.78
N SER A 381 4.28 -13.88 19.28
CA SER A 381 5.65 -13.55 19.68
C SER A 381 6.21 -12.26 19.03
N ALA A 382 5.55 -11.74 17.99
CA ALA A 382 6.00 -10.61 17.20
C ALA A 382 5.28 -9.28 17.52
N ILE A 383 4.23 -9.31 18.35
CA ILE A 383 3.40 -8.14 18.67
C ILE A 383 3.14 -8.01 20.18
N GLN A 384 2.98 -6.77 20.65
CA GLN A 384 2.66 -6.45 22.04
C GLN A 384 1.33 -5.69 22.14
N SER A 385 0.63 -5.72 23.28
CA SER A 385 -0.57 -4.88 23.43
C SER A 385 -0.23 -3.40 23.61
N PHE A 386 0.91 -3.09 24.22
CA PHE A 386 1.38 -1.73 24.47
C PHE A 386 2.92 -1.72 24.62
N ALA A 387 3.52 -0.53 24.50
CA ALA A 387 4.93 -0.29 24.80
C ALA A 387 5.08 0.81 25.88
N ILE A 388 6.22 0.86 26.56
CA ILE A 388 6.60 1.97 27.46
C ILE A 388 7.92 2.57 26.97
N ILE A 389 7.90 3.86 26.61
CA ILE A 389 9.09 4.61 26.24
C ILE A 389 9.65 5.27 27.51
N GLU A 390 10.42 4.47 28.27
CA GLU A 390 10.92 4.79 29.61
C GLU A 390 11.58 6.17 29.72
N ARG A 391 12.36 6.57 28.71
CA ARG A 391 13.05 7.88 28.64
C ARG A 391 12.11 9.09 28.72
N HIS A 392 10.82 8.90 28.42
CA HIS A 392 9.77 9.93 28.49
C HIS A 392 8.67 9.62 29.51
N LYS A 393 8.68 8.41 30.09
CA LYS A 393 7.54 7.82 30.83
C LYS A 393 6.22 7.91 30.05
N VAL A 394 6.28 7.57 28.76
CA VAL A 394 5.11 7.53 27.87
C VAL A 394 4.71 6.08 27.64
N GLY A 395 3.43 5.76 27.88
CA GLY A 395 2.82 4.51 27.47
C GLY A 395 2.18 4.67 26.10
N ILE A 396 2.34 3.68 25.22
CA ILE A 396 1.78 3.69 23.87
C ILE A 396 0.93 2.43 23.68
N ILE A 397 -0.36 2.60 23.39
CA ILE A 397 -1.33 1.53 23.11
C ILE A 397 -1.59 1.51 21.60
N GLY A 398 -1.61 0.35 20.95
CA GLY A 398 -2.04 0.23 19.55
C GLY A 398 -3.48 -0.26 19.44
N VAL A 399 -4.25 0.18 18.44
CA VAL A 399 -5.57 -0.42 18.09
C VAL A 399 -5.80 -0.44 16.58
N LEU A 400 -6.46 -1.49 16.09
CA LEU A 400 -6.80 -1.72 14.67
C LEU A 400 -8.32 -1.80 14.48
N THR A 401 -8.84 -1.29 13.36
CA THR A 401 -10.27 -1.42 13.02
C THR A 401 -10.72 -2.90 12.95
N PRO A 402 -11.83 -3.27 13.63
CA PRO A 402 -12.50 -4.57 13.43
C PRO A 402 -12.89 -4.85 11.98
N ASP A 403 -13.05 -3.81 11.13
CA ASP A 403 -13.35 -3.96 9.71
C ASP A 403 -12.27 -4.75 8.96
N ALA A 404 -11.04 -4.81 9.48
CA ALA A 404 -9.94 -5.62 8.94
C ALA A 404 -10.27 -7.13 8.86
N MET A 405 -11.21 -7.62 9.69
CA MET A 405 -11.78 -8.98 9.58
C MET A 405 -12.50 -9.23 8.25
N SER A 406 -12.88 -8.17 7.53
CA SER A 406 -13.62 -8.20 6.26
C SER A 406 -12.88 -7.57 5.09
N SER A 407 -12.04 -6.55 5.34
CA SER A 407 -11.25 -5.86 4.30
C SER A 407 -9.90 -6.52 4.03
N SER A 408 -9.43 -7.42 4.90
CA SER A 408 -8.15 -8.12 4.74
C SER A 408 -8.17 -9.58 5.24
N ARG A 409 -7.02 -10.26 5.28
CA ARG A 409 -6.91 -11.72 5.46
C ARG A 409 -6.52 -12.16 6.88
N VAL A 410 -7.14 -11.56 7.90
CA VAL A 410 -6.87 -11.84 9.33
C VAL A 410 -7.01 -13.34 9.69
N GLY A 411 -8.01 -14.02 9.11
CA GLY A 411 -8.24 -15.47 9.31
C GLY A 411 -9.18 -15.78 10.50
N SER A 412 -9.46 -17.06 10.73
CA SER A 412 -10.44 -17.52 11.74
C SER A 412 -9.90 -17.67 13.16
N ASN A 413 -8.57 -17.62 13.32
CA ASN A 413 -7.90 -17.90 14.60
C ASN A 413 -7.67 -16.62 15.42
N ILE A 414 -7.97 -15.46 14.85
CA ILE A 414 -7.80 -14.14 15.43
C ILE A 414 -9.15 -13.42 15.33
N ASN A 415 -9.52 -12.73 16.38
CA ASN A 415 -10.65 -11.81 16.44
C ASN A 415 -10.13 -10.40 16.72
N ILE A 416 -10.83 -9.37 16.25
CA ILE A 416 -10.48 -7.97 16.52
C ILE A 416 -11.59 -7.40 17.41
N THR A 417 -11.26 -7.23 18.68
CA THR A 417 -12.17 -6.80 19.75
C THR A 417 -12.41 -5.29 19.75
N ASP A 418 -13.37 -4.84 20.56
CA ASP A 418 -13.67 -3.42 20.71
C ASP A 418 -12.42 -2.63 21.18
N PRO A 419 -12.06 -1.54 20.48
CA PRO A 419 -10.84 -0.78 20.76
C PRO A 419 -10.96 0.05 22.05
N ILE A 420 -12.16 0.50 22.43
CA ILE A 420 -12.37 1.29 23.66
C ILE A 420 -12.14 0.40 24.88
N ASP A 421 -12.70 -0.82 24.88
CA ASP A 421 -12.44 -1.81 25.93
C ASP A 421 -10.96 -2.19 26.00
N ALA A 422 -10.30 -2.39 24.85
CA ALA A 422 -8.86 -2.69 24.80
C ALA A 422 -7.99 -1.55 25.35
N ILE A 423 -8.26 -0.31 24.94
CA ILE A 423 -7.59 0.89 25.45
C ILE A 423 -7.82 1.01 26.96
N ASN A 424 -9.04 0.83 27.45
CA ASN A 424 -9.35 0.92 28.87
C ASN A 424 -8.59 -0.13 29.71
N ARG A 425 -8.53 -1.39 29.24
CA ARG A 425 -7.72 -2.45 29.88
C ARG A 425 -6.23 -2.07 29.93
N MET A 426 -5.65 -1.55 28.84
CA MET A 426 -4.22 -1.20 28.80
C MET A 426 -3.90 0.08 29.56
N ARG A 427 -4.80 1.08 29.54
CA ARG A 427 -4.73 2.31 30.34
C ARG A 427 -4.65 2.00 31.83
N ALA A 428 -5.45 1.05 32.31
CA ALA A 428 -5.37 0.56 33.69
C ALA A 428 -4.00 -0.10 34.01
N LYS A 429 -3.50 -0.99 33.14
CA LYS A 429 -2.17 -1.63 33.29
C LYS A 429 -1.01 -0.60 33.29
N LEU A 430 -1.11 0.47 32.49
CA LEU A 430 -0.12 1.56 32.44
C LEU A 430 -0.16 2.44 33.69
N ASN A 431 -1.36 2.84 34.14
CA ASN A 431 -1.53 3.62 35.37
C ASN A 431 -1.02 2.87 36.61
N GLN A 432 -1.20 1.55 36.70
CA GLN A 432 -0.63 0.71 37.76
C GLN A 432 0.91 0.71 37.79
N ARG A 433 1.56 1.02 36.66
CA ARG A 433 3.02 1.17 36.53
C ARG A 433 3.49 2.63 36.73
N GLY A 434 2.60 3.55 37.10
CA GLY A 434 2.91 4.98 37.26
C GLY A 434 3.13 5.72 35.93
N ILE A 435 2.56 5.21 34.84
CA ILE A 435 2.62 5.81 33.51
C ILE A 435 1.28 6.48 33.19
N HIS A 436 1.25 7.82 33.29
CA HIS A 436 0.05 8.63 33.09
C HIS A 436 0.01 9.36 31.74
N ARG A 437 1.16 9.52 31.07
CA ARG A 437 1.23 10.04 29.69
C ARG A 437 0.95 8.89 28.73
N ILE A 438 -0.29 8.79 28.26
CA ILE A 438 -0.75 7.64 27.47
C ILE A 438 -1.18 8.11 26.08
N ILE A 439 -0.49 7.59 25.07
CA ILE A 439 -0.78 7.82 23.65
C ILE A 439 -1.43 6.56 23.08
N VAL A 440 -2.43 6.73 22.22
CA VAL A 440 -2.97 5.65 21.38
C VAL A 440 -2.48 5.85 19.95
N LEU A 441 -1.85 4.83 19.37
CA LEU A 441 -1.71 4.71 17.91
C LEU A 441 -2.94 3.94 17.42
N SER A 442 -3.65 4.50 16.45
CA SER A 442 -4.97 4.04 16.07
C SER A 442 -5.09 3.91 14.56
N HIS A 443 -5.46 2.71 14.11
CA HIS A 443 -5.90 2.47 12.75
C HIS A 443 -7.42 2.25 12.70
N MET A 444 -8.17 3.11 13.40
CA MET A 444 -9.64 3.15 13.43
C MET A 444 -10.24 4.16 12.44
N GLY A 445 -9.48 5.20 12.05
CA GLY A 445 -9.96 6.29 11.22
C GLY A 445 -10.50 7.49 11.99
N TYR A 446 -10.24 8.70 11.49
CA TYR A 446 -10.40 9.97 12.19
C TYR A 446 -11.80 10.24 12.78
N ASP A 447 -12.88 9.87 12.07
CA ASP A 447 -14.26 10.00 12.59
C ASP A 447 -14.60 8.97 13.68
N TYR A 448 -13.90 7.83 13.72
CA TYR A 448 -13.96 6.90 14.85
C TYR A 448 -13.04 7.38 15.99
N ASP A 449 -11.82 7.85 15.70
CA ASP A 449 -10.87 8.36 16.69
C ASP A 449 -11.47 9.46 17.57
N LYS A 450 -12.23 10.38 16.97
CA LYS A 450 -12.97 11.42 17.72
C LYS A 450 -14.07 10.84 18.63
N GLN A 451 -14.74 9.76 18.21
CA GLN A 451 -15.71 9.07 19.06
C GLN A 451 -15.03 8.26 20.17
N MET A 452 -13.87 7.68 19.87
CA MET A 452 -13.04 6.93 20.80
C MET A 452 -12.51 7.86 21.90
N ALA A 453 -11.95 9.02 21.54
CA ALA A 453 -11.52 10.06 22.49
C ALA A 453 -12.63 10.50 23.47
N ALA A 454 -13.88 10.57 22.99
CA ALA A 454 -15.02 10.89 23.84
C ALA A 454 -15.44 9.73 24.77
N LYS A 455 -15.30 8.47 24.34
CA LYS A 455 -15.87 7.28 25.00
C LYS A 455 -14.91 6.44 25.85
N VAL A 456 -13.60 6.53 25.64
CA VAL A 456 -12.61 5.94 26.56
C VAL A 456 -12.76 6.55 27.95
N GLU A 457 -12.28 5.90 28.99
CA GLU A 457 -12.16 6.55 30.31
C GLU A 457 -11.05 7.62 30.26
N SER A 458 -11.12 8.65 31.12
CA SER A 458 -10.09 9.69 31.20
C SER A 458 -8.71 9.12 31.60
N GLY A 459 -7.65 9.83 31.21
CA GLY A 459 -6.26 9.36 31.26
C GLY A 459 -5.65 9.02 29.89
N ILE A 460 -6.31 9.30 28.76
CA ILE A 460 -5.74 9.19 27.41
C ILE A 460 -5.37 10.59 26.90
N SER A 461 -4.07 10.87 26.77
CA SER A 461 -3.55 12.20 26.41
C SER A 461 -3.81 12.55 24.93
N LEU A 462 -3.61 11.57 24.04
CA LEU A 462 -3.49 11.79 22.59
C LEU A 462 -3.83 10.52 21.80
N ILE A 463 -4.49 10.69 20.66
CA ILE A 463 -4.70 9.65 19.64
C ILE A 463 -4.00 10.08 18.34
N VAL A 464 -3.21 9.17 17.77
CA VAL A 464 -2.49 9.31 16.51
C VAL A 464 -3.15 8.35 15.50
N GLY A 465 -3.90 8.88 14.55
CA GLY A 465 -4.82 8.13 13.68
C GLY A 465 -4.26 7.82 12.29
N GLY A 466 -4.71 6.70 11.72
CA GLY A 466 -4.49 6.26 10.33
C GLY A 466 -5.80 6.03 9.56
N HIS A 467 -5.80 5.08 8.63
CA HIS A 467 -6.94 4.49 7.89
C HIS A 467 -7.69 5.43 6.92
N THR A 468 -8.20 6.56 7.41
CA THR A 468 -9.11 7.44 6.64
C THR A 468 -8.41 8.42 5.70
N HIS A 469 -7.07 8.37 5.62
CA HIS A 469 -6.21 9.30 4.86
C HIS A 469 -6.53 10.78 5.15
N SER A 470 -6.90 11.11 6.39
CA SER A 470 -7.47 12.43 6.70
C SER A 470 -6.39 13.50 6.77
N TYR A 471 -6.50 14.48 5.88
CA TYR A 471 -5.81 15.76 6.01
C TYR A 471 -6.52 16.62 7.05
N LEU A 472 -5.76 17.29 7.91
CA LEU A 472 -6.25 18.15 8.99
C LEU A 472 -5.52 19.51 8.95
N GLY A 473 -6.02 20.50 9.68
CA GLY A 473 -5.43 21.85 9.72
C GLY A 473 -6.11 22.83 8.77
N GLU A 474 -5.32 23.75 8.19
CA GLU A 474 -5.82 24.81 7.30
C GLU A 474 -5.82 24.38 5.81
N ASN A 475 -6.45 25.16 4.93
CA ASN A 475 -6.43 24.88 3.48
C ASN A 475 -5.21 25.54 2.82
N ASP A 476 -4.00 25.20 3.28
CA ASP A 476 -2.74 25.85 2.84
C ASP A 476 -2.38 25.59 1.37
N ILE A 477 -3.01 24.60 0.72
CA ILE A 477 -2.80 24.28 -0.69
C ILE A 477 -4.16 24.16 -1.38
N SER A 478 -4.45 25.09 -2.29
CA SER A 478 -5.69 25.14 -3.08
C SER A 478 -5.88 23.98 -4.07
N GLU A 479 -4.90 23.07 -4.15
CA GLU A 479 -4.84 21.95 -5.09
C GLU A 479 -5.22 20.61 -4.43
N ILE A 480 -5.26 20.55 -3.09
CA ILE A 480 -5.74 19.36 -2.38
C ILE A 480 -7.25 19.26 -2.62
N THR A 481 -7.67 18.24 -3.37
CA THR A 481 -9.08 18.01 -3.76
C THR A 481 -10.00 17.65 -2.59
N ARG A 482 -9.44 17.43 -1.40
CA ARG A 482 -10.14 17.19 -0.13
C ARG A 482 -9.92 18.38 0.82
N LYS A 483 -11.01 18.94 1.36
CA LYS A 483 -10.95 19.87 2.49
C LYS A 483 -10.40 19.14 3.73
N PRO A 484 -9.72 19.85 4.66
CA PRO A 484 -9.40 19.30 5.97
C PRO A 484 -10.62 18.71 6.68
N GLY A 485 -10.47 17.53 7.29
CA GLY A 485 -11.50 16.89 8.10
C GLY A 485 -11.78 17.61 9.44
N GLY A 486 -10.83 18.41 9.89
CA GLY A 486 -10.89 19.23 11.10
C GLY A 486 -9.54 19.89 11.39
N PRO A 487 -9.41 20.61 12.53
CA PRO A 487 -8.16 21.25 12.92
C PRO A 487 -7.08 20.22 13.32
N TYR A 488 -5.82 20.64 13.28
CA TYR A 488 -4.68 19.84 13.74
C TYR A 488 -4.01 20.55 14.94
N PRO A 489 -3.98 19.95 16.15
CA PRO A 489 -4.77 18.80 16.57
C PRO A 489 -6.27 19.11 16.65
N THR A 490 -7.11 18.07 16.61
CA THR A 490 -8.51 18.17 17.00
C THR A 490 -8.66 17.85 18.48
N TRP A 491 -9.14 18.81 19.28
CA TRP A 491 -9.41 18.60 20.70
C TRP A 491 -10.81 18.03 20.91
N ILE A 492 -10.90 16.91 21.62
CA ILE A 492 -12.16 16.26 22.00
C ILE A 492 -12.24 16.20 23.53
N ALA A 493 -13.31 16.75 24.10
CA ALA A 493 -13.63 16.58 25.52
C ALA A 493 -14.23 15.20 25.76
N ASN A 494 -13.78 14.52 26.82
CA ASN A 494 -14.27 13.21 27.20
C ASN A 494 -15.73 13.27 27.69
N ASP A 495 -16.55 12.23 27.50
CA ASP A 495 -17.97 12.23 27.89
C ASP A 495 -18.21 11.96 29.38
N ALA A 496 -17.31 11.24 30.06
CA ALA A 496 -17.38 11.04 31.51
C ALA A 496 -16.74 12.20 32.30
N ASP A 497 -15.68 12.81 31.76
CA ASP A 497 -14.92 13.89 32.38
C ASP A 497 -14.75 15.07 31.40
N ARG A 498 -15.60 16.10 31.53
CA ARG A 498 -15.61 17.23 30.57
C ARG A 498 -14.38 18.14 30.65
N GLU A 499 -13.58 18.04 31.71
CA GLU A 499 -12.33 18.79 31.85
C GLU A 499 -11.17 18.05 31.16
N TRP A 500 -11.22 16.72 31.07
CA TRP A 500 -10.24 15.94 30.30
C TRP A 500 -10.44 16.14 28.79
N GLN A 501 -9.41 16.64 28.11
CA GLN A 501 -9.39 16.77 26.65
C GLN A 501 -8.28 15.90 26.04
N THR A 502 -8.67 15.05 25.10
CA THR A 502 -7.78 14.23 24.29
C THR A 502 -7.58 14.91 22.94
N ALA A 503 -6.32 15.05 22.52
CA ALA A 503 -6.00 15.48 21.15
C ALA A 503 -6.13 14.31 20.16
N VAL A 504 -6.54 14.60 18.93
CA VAL A 504 -6.56 13.65 17.79
C VAL A 504 -5.79 14.26 16.62
N ILE A 505 -4.85 13.51 16.06
CA ILE A 505 -4.00 13.92 14.91
C ILE A 505 -3.92 12.83 13.84
N GLN A 506 -3.78 13.22 12.57
CA GLN A 506 -3.49 12.36 11.42
C GLN A 506 -2.70 13.18 10.38
N ALA A 507 -1.80 12.55 9.61
CA ALA A 507 -0.89 13.19 8.66
C ALA A 507 -1.19 12.81 7.19
N LYS A 508 -2.48 12.80 6.82
CA LYS A 508 -2.96 12.39 5.48
C LYS A 508 -2.54 10.95 5.13
N SER A 509 -1.62 10.73 4.19
CA SER A 509 -1.21 9.41 3.67
C SER A 509 0.04 9.53 2.78
N TYR A 510 0.55 8.38 2.30
CA TYR A 510 1.57 8.25 1.25
C TYR A 510 2.93 8.92 1.53
N GLY A 511 3.18 9.35 2.76
CA GLY A 511 4.34 10.19 3.10
C GLY A 511 4.31 11.58 2.46
N GLU A 512 3.16 12.05 1.92
CA GLU A 512 3.01 13.42 1.43
C GLU A 512 3.23 14.47 2.53
N TYR A 513 2.95 14.07 3.78
CA TYR A 513 3.15 14.89 4.97
C TYR A 513 3.93 14.12 6.04
N VAL A 514 4.69 14.86 6.85
CA VAL A 514 5.16 14.42 8.17
C VAL A 514 4.43 15.26 9.21
N GLY A 515 3.68 14.61 10.10
CA GLY A 515 3.04 15.29 11.21
C GLY A 515 3.99 15.43 12.39
N TYR A 516 3.92 16.55 13.11
CA TYR A 516 4.48 16.64 14.45
C TYR A 516 3.60 17.43 15.41
N LEU A 517 3.75 17.15 16.70
CA LEU A 517 3.05 17.78 17.80
C LEU A 517 4.09 18.09 18.88
N ASP A 518 4.35 19.38 19.09
CA ASP A 518 5.12 19.87 20.23
C ASP A 518 4.17 19.86 21.45
N ALA A 519 4.09 18.70 22.09
CA ALA A 519 3.12 18.39 23.14
C ALA A 519 3.64 18.81 24.52
N VAL A 520 2.78 19.47 25.30
CA VAL A 520 3.07 19.85 26.70
C VAL A 520 2.13 19.09 27.62
N PHE A 521 2.69 18.09 28.30
CA PHE A 521 1.98 17.28 29.28
C PHE A 521 2.07 17.92 30.68
N ASN A 522 0.96 17.91 31.41
CA ASN A 522 0.95 18.15 32.85
C ASN A 522 1.34 16.86 33.61
N ASP A 523 1.43 16.94 34.94
CA ASP A 523 1.81 15.81 35.81
C ASP A 523 0.79 14.66 35.83
N ASP A 524 -0.50 14.96 35.64
CA ASP A 524 -1.59 13.97 35.51
C ASP A 524 -1.64 13.29 34.15
N GLY A 525 -0.78 13.69 33.21
CA GLY A 525 -0.75 13.20 31.83
C GLY A 525 -1.72 13.89 30.87
N SER A 526 -2.51 14.87 31.31
CA SER A 526 -3.30 15.72 30.41
C SER A 526 -2.39 16.61 29.56
N LEU A 527 -2.87 17.07 28.39
CA LEU A 527 -2.16 18.04 27.56
C LEU A 527 -2.65 19.46 27.83
N ASP A 528 -1.74 20.42 28.01
CA ASP A 528 -2.09 21.84 28.01
C ASP A 528 -2.35 22.30 26.57
N SER A 529 -3.63 22.42 26.21
CA SER A 529 -4.08 22.82 24.87
C SER A 529 -3.76 24.26 24.48
N ARG A 530 -3.20 25.06 25.40
CA ARG A 530 -2.73 26.45 25.15
C ARG A 530 -1.23 26.50 24.80
N LEU A 531 -0.48 25.47 25.19
CA LEU A 531 0.97 25.36 25.01
C LEU A 531 1.34 24.30 23.96
N THR A 532 0.53 23.27 23.82
CA THR A 532 0.65 22.22 22.79
C THR A 532 0.40 22.80 21.40
N GLN A 533 1.36 22.62 20.49
CA GLN A 533 1.28 23.14 19.11
C GLN A 533 1.48 22.02 18.08
N GLY A 534 0.63 22.01 17.05
CA GLY A 534 0.62 20.98 16.03
C GLY A 534 0.90 21.53 14.64
N HIS A 535 1.71 20.80 13.87
CA HIS A 535 2.08 21.17 12.51
C HIS A 535 2.10 19.94 11.60
N LEU A 536 1.80 20.17 10.31
CA LEU A 536 1.97 19.20 9.23
C LEU A 536 3.00 19.76 8.25
N VAL A 537 4.12 19.06 8.07
CA VAL A 537 5.13 19.42 7.07
C VAL A 537 4.76 18.77 5.74
N LEU A 538 4.43 19.58 4.74
CA LEU A 538 4.30 19.10 3.36
C LEU A 538 5.68 18.69 2.83
N VAL A 539 5.79 17.47 2.33
CA VAL A 539 7.00 16.92 1.71
C VAL A 539 6.94 17.18 0.19
N ASP A 540 6.86 18.45 -0.22
CA ASP A 540 6.92 18.82 -1.63
C ASP A 540 8.37 19.03 -2.07
N VAL A 541 8.82 18.19 -2.99
CA VAL A 541 10.24 18.06 -3.36
C VAL A 541 10.60 18.81 -4.64
N ALA A 542 9.63 19.44 -5.31
CA ALA A 542 9.86 20.15 -6.58
C ALA A 542 9.32 21.60 -6.61
N SER A 543 8.33 21.96 -5.80
CA SER A 543 7.73 23.29 -5.85
C SER A 543 8.66 24.38 -5.31
N ALA A 544 8.65 25.53 -6.00
CA ALA A 544 9.42 26.70 -5.62
C ALA A 544 8.92 27.39 -4.33
N ASP A 545 7.73 27.03 -3.82
CA ASP A 545 7.13 27.52 -2.57
C ASP A 545 7.33 26.57 -1.36
N SER A 546 7.92 25.39 -1.57
CA SER A 546 7.98 24.34 -0.56
C SER A 546 8.75 24.73 0.71
N SER A 547 8.21 24.34 1.87
CA SER A 547 8.87 24.42 3.18
C SER A 547 10.09 23.52 3.33
N ILE A 548 10.32 22.56 2.41
CA ILE A 548 11.49 21.67 2.40
C ILE A 548 12.45 21.96 1.24
N LYS A 549 12.27 23.10 0.56
CA LYS A 549 13.06 23.50 -0.62
C LYS A 549 14.56 23.57 -0.30
N GLY A 550 15.36 22.80 -1.05
CA GLY A 550 16.81 22.70 -0.84
C GLY A 550 17.24 21.70 0.24
N MET A 551 16.29 20.93 0.79
CA MET A 551 16.58 19.76 1.60
C MET A 551 16.97 18.59 0.69
N GLU A 552 18.17 18.06 0.85
CA GLU A 552 18.65 16.89 0.10
C GLU A 552 17.97 15.59 0.58
N PRO A 553 17.72 14.61 -0.30
CA PRO A 553 17.17 13.31 0.09
C PRO A 553 18.17 12.50 0.92
N SER A 554 17.68 11.82 1.96
CA SER A 554 18.51 11.04 2.87
C SER A 554 19.24 9.90 2.16
N SER A 555 20.57 10.01 2.07
CA SER A 555 21.43 9.04 1.40
C SER A 555 21.26 7.62 1.96
N LEU A 556 21.07 7.48 3.27
CA LEU A 556 20.78 6.20 3.94
C LEU A 556 19.56 5.49 3.33
N ILE A 557 18.46 6.22 3.09
CA ILE A 557 17.25 5.65 2.50
C ILE A 557 17.46 5.33 1.02
N THR A 558 18.13 6.20 0.29
CA THR A 558 18.52 5.96 -1.11
C THR A 558 19.38 4.69 -1.24
N GLU A 559 20.26 4.39 -0.29
CA GLU A 559 21.04 3.15 -0.28
C GLU A 559 20.20 1.91 0.09
N VAL A 560 19.21 2.07 0.98
CA VAL A 560 18.26 1.01 1.35
C VAL A 560 17.34 0.64 0.18
N LEU A 561 16.89 1.61 -0.61
CA LEU A 561 15.97 1.40 -1.75
C LEU A 561 16.67 0.84 -3.00
N ARG A 562 17.90 1.30 -3.30
CA ARG A 562 18.68 0.93 -4.51
C ARG A 562 18.59 -0.53 -4.99
N PRO A 563 18.77 -1.58 -4.16
CA PRO A 563 18.67 -2.97 -4.64
C PRO A 563 17.24 -3.37 -5.07
N PHE A 564 16.22 -2.80 -4.44
CA PHE A 564 14.82 -3.03 -4.77
C PHE A 564 14.41 -2.24 -6.02
N GLU A 565 14.92 -1.01 -6.19
CA GLU A 565 14.74 -0.19 -7.39
C GLU A 565 15.21 -0.93 -8.65
N VAL A 566 16.41 -1.52 -8.62
CA VAL A 566 16.95 -2.31 -9.74
C VAL A 566 16.02 -3.48 -10.09
N THR A 567 15.62 -4.25 -9.09
CA THR A 567 14.75 -5.42 -9.28
C THR A 567 13.35 -5.02 -9.79
N ALA A 568 12.80 -3.90 -9.31
CA ALA A 568 11.52 -3.35 -9.77
C ALA A 568 11.62 -2.80 -11.20
N ALA A 569 12.75 -2.18 -11.57
CA ALA A 569 13.02 -1.72 -12.93
C ALA A 569 13.13 -2.89 -13.91
N GLU A 570 13.85 -3.96 -13.57
CA GLU A 570 13.94 -5.17 -14.40
C GLU A 570 12.57 -5.87 -14.57
N PHE A 571 11.81 -5.99 -13.49
CA PHE A 571 10.48 -6.59 -13.50
C PHE A 571 9.46 -5.79 -14.33
N THR A 572 9.50 -4.45 -14.25
CA THR A 572 8.59 -3.57 -15.01
C THR A 572 9.02 -3.42 -16.47
N ALA A 573 10.32 -3.35 -16.77
CA ALA A 573 10.85 -3.28 -18.13
C ALA A 573 10.71 -4.58 -18.94
N THR A 574 10.26 -5.68 -18.32
CA THR A 574 9.93 -6.93 -19.00
C THR A 574 8.92 -6.67 -20.14
N VAL A 575 9.31 -6.96 -21.39
CA VAL A 575 8.43 -6.83 -22.55
C VAL A 575 7.37 -7.94 -22.52
N ILE A 576 6.09 -7.55 -22.59
CA ILE A 576 4.94 -8.45 -22.56
C ILE A 576 4.24 -8.57 -23.93
N GLY A 577 4.60 -7.74 -24.91
CA GLY A 577 4.05 -7.81 -26.26
C GLY A 577 4.26 -6.51 -27.02
N ALA A 578 3.34 -6.20 -27.93
CA ALA A 578 3.31 -4.95 -28.65
C ALA A 578 1.87 -4.46 -28.90
N ALA A 579 1.72 -3.16 -29.14
CA ALA A 579 0.51 -2.47 -29.56
C ALA A 579 0.69 -1.91 -30.97
N ALA A 580 -0.28 -2.11 -31.86
CA ALA A 580 -0.21 -1.65 -33.25
C ALA A 580 -0.34 -0.11 -33.39
N SER A 581 -0.91 0.55 -32.39
CA SER A 581 -1.10 2.00 -32.28
C SER A 581 -1.15 2.40 -30.80
N GLU A 582 -1.16 3.70 -30.52
CA GLU A 582 -1.43 4.19 -29.17
C GLU A 582 -2.92 4.03 -28.84
N PHE A 583 -3.24 3.69 -27.58
CA PHE A 583 -4.61 3.56 -27.09
C PHE A 583 -4.79 4.50 -25.90
N PRO A 584 -5.54 5.61 -26.03
CA PRO A 584 -5.65 6.61 -24.98
C PRO A 584 -6.36 6.06 -23.75
N GLY A 585 -5.91 6.51 -22.57
CA GLY A 585 -6.54 6.24 -21.29
C GLY A 585 -7.80 7.07 -21.03
N PRO A 586 -8.36 7.03 -19.80
CA PRO A 586 -9.62 7.70 -19.46
C PRO A 586 -9.66 9.21 -19.71
N GLU A 587 -8.53 9.92 -19.69
CA GLU A 587 -8.44 11.36 -19.98
C GLU A 587 -8.50 11.68 -21.48
N GLY A 588 -7.94 10.80 -22.33
CA GLY A 588 -7.87 10.98 -23.78
C GLY A 588 -9.01 10.29 -24.55
N ARG A 589 -10.12 9.97 -23.88
CA ARG A 589 -11.19 9.14 -24.44
C ARG A 589 -11.89 9.84 -25.63
N GLN A 590 -12.08 9.10 -26.73
CA GLN A 590 -12.78 9.60 -27.92
C GLN A 590 -14.30 9.47 -27.78
N ASP A 591 -14.77 8.45 -27.08
CA ASP A 591 -16.15 8.26 -26.68
C ASP A 591 -16.26 8.44 -25.14
N PRO A 592 -17.29 9.13 -24.62
CA PRO A 592 -17.42 9.35 -23.17
C PRO A 592 -17.67 8.06 -22.37
N HIS A 593 -18.19 7.02 -23.00
CA HIS A 593 -18.67 5.79 -22.36
C HIS A 593 -17.85 4.55 -22.74
N GLU A 594 -17.31 4.46 -23.96
CA GLU A 594 -16.51 3.32 -24.45
C GLU A 594 -15.01 3.61 -24.48
N LEU A 595 -14.20 2.68 -23.93
CA LEU A 595 -12.74 2.73 -23.99
C LEU A 595 -12.22 1.50 -24.73
N ALA A 596 -11.39 1.68 -25.75
CA ALA A 596 -10.74 0.57 -26.44
C ALA A 596 -9.87 -0.28 -25.48
N ILE A 597 -9.21 0.35 -24.51
CA ILE A 597 -8.49 -0.35 -23.43
C ILE A 597 -9.45 -1.08 -22.46
N GLY A 598 -10.66 -0.56 -22.27
CA GLY A 598 -11.73 -1.23 -21.53
C GLY A 598 -12.23 -2.49 -22.23
N ASN A 599 -12.44 -2.40 -23.55
CA ASN A 599 -12.79 -3.53 -24.40
C ASN A 599 -11.69 -4.60 -24.35
N LEU A 600 -10.40 -4.22 -24.44
CA LEU A 600 -9.25 -5.13 -24.32
C LEU A 600 -9.27 -5.91 -23.00
N VAL A 601 -9.40 -5.21 -21.86
CA VAL A 601 -9.34 -5.86 -20.54
C VAL A 601 -10.55 -6.77 -20.34
N ALA A 602 -11.75 -6.35 -20.74
CA ALA A 602 -12.93 -7.21 -20.65
C ALA A 602 -12.84 -8.43 -21.58
N ASP A 603 -12.30 -8.27 -22.80
CA ASP A 603 -12.06 -9.40 -23.73
C ASP A 603 -11.03 -10.37 -23.16
N ALA A 604 -9.95 -9.87 -22.57
CA ALA A 604 -8.94 -10.70 -21.90
C ALA A 604 -9.52 -11.49 -20.72
N LEU A 605 -10.33 -10.87 -19.85
CA LEU A 605 -10.98 -11.56 -18.73
C LEU A 605 -12.04 -12.58 -19.19
N SER A 606 -12.76 -12.29 -20.28
CA SER A 606 -13.69 -13.25 -20.91
C SER A 606 -12.94 -14.46 -21.49
N TRP A 607 -11.83 -14.21 -22.19
CA TRP A 607 -10.97 -15.25 -22.78
C TRP A 607 -10.29 -16.11 -21.70
N GLY A 608 -9.67 -15.50 -20.70
CA GLY A 608 -8.97 -16.21 -19.62
C GLY A 608 -9.88 -17.04 -18.70
N ALA A 609 -11.19 -16.78 -18.72
CA ALA A 609 -12.20 -17.55 -17.99
C ALA A 609 -12.79 -18.74 -18.79
N ASP A 610 -12.52 -18.87 -20.08
CA ASP A 610 -13.01 -19.97 -20.94
C ASP A 610 -12.09 -21.20 -20.87
N THR A 611 -11.92 -21.73 -19.65
CA THR A 611 -11.04 -22.87 -19.33
C THR A 611 -11.48 -24.21 -19.94
N GLU A 612 -12.64 -24.26 -20.63
CA GLU A 612 -13.21 -25.48 -21.21
C GLU A 612 -13.54 -25.36 -22.71
N HIS A 613 -13.35 -24.18 -23.32
CA HIS A 613 -13.68 -23.88 -24.73
C HIS A 613 -15.14 -24.18 -25.10
N ARG A 614 -16.07 -23.79 -24.23
CA ARG A 614 -17.51 -24.11 -24.33
C ARG A 614 -18.40 -22.89 -24.48
N THR A 615 -18.19 -21.88 -23.64
CA THR A 615 -18.95 -20.62 -23.65
C THR A 615 -18.10 -19.54 -23.00
N THR A 616 -17.64 -18.55 -23.77
CA THR A 616 -16.92 -17.38 -23.24
C THR A 616 -17.90 -16.51 -22.43
N PRO A 617 -17.68 -16.31 -21.11
CA PRO A 617 -18.61 -15.60 -20.24
C PRO A 617 -18.68 -14.11 -20.56
N ILE A 618 -19.76 -13.46 -20.10
CA ILE A 618 -19.84 -12.00 -20.12
C ILE A 618 -18.83 -11.45 -19.12
N ALA A 619 -17.91 -10.60 -19.55
CA ALA A 619 -16.97 -9.95 -18.65
C ALA A 619 -17.42 -8.52 -18.36
N LEU A 620 -17.32 -8.08 -17.10
CA LEU A 620 -17.63 -6.71 -16.66
C LEU A 620 -16.40 -6.06 -16.03
N VAL A 621 -16.12 -4.81 -16.39
CA VAL A 621 -14.96 -4.02 -15.91
C VAL A 621 -15.39 -2.57 -15.72
N SER A 622 -15.07 -1.95 -14.59
CA SER A 622 -15.28 -0.51 -14.41
C SER A 622 -14.15 0.27 -15.09
N SER A 623 -14.46 1.30 -15.88
CA SER A 623 -13.41 2.22 -16.37
C SER A 623 -12.71 3.00 -15.26
N GLY A 624 -13.21 2.97 -14.02
CA GLY A 624 -12.57 3.60 -12.86
C GLY A 624 -11.35 2.84 -12.35
N THR A 625 -11.22 1.54 -12.64
CA THR A 625 -10.02 0.75 -12.26
C THR A 625 -8.89 0.87 -13.27
N LEU A 626 -9.18 1.34 -14.49
CA LEU A 626 -8.20 1.64 -15.53
C LEU A 626 -7.74 3.09 -15.37
N ARG A 627 -6.42 3.33 -15.26
CA ARG A 627 -5.87 4.68 -14.98
C ARG A 627 -5.14 5.32 -16.14
N TRP A 628 -4.61 4.53 -17.09
CA TRP A 628 -3.78 5.04 -18.18
C TRP A 628 -4.12 4.39 -19.53
N GLY A 629 -3.45 4.88 -20.58
CA GLY A 629 -3.47 4.28 -21.91
C GLY A 629 -2.33 3.29 -22.12
N LEU A 630 -2.27 2.67 -23.30
CA LEU A 630 -1.12 1.86 -23.74
C LEU A 630 -0.39 2.57 -24.91
N PRO A 631 0.95 2.70 -24.86
CA PRO A 631 1.72 3.34 -25.92
C PRO A 631 1.78 2.48 -27.19
N ALA A 632 2.07 3.11 -28.33
CA ALA A 632 2.35 2.39 -29.57
C ALA A 632 3.69 1.64 -29.51
N GLY A 633 3.80 0.50 -30.19
CA GLY A 633 5.05 -0.27 -30.28
C GLY A 633 5.19 -1.30 -29.16
N LYS A 634 6.38 -1.44 -28.55
CA LYS A 634 6.61 -2.46 -27.51
C LYS A 634 5.84 -2.11 -26.23
N LEU A 635 5.17 -3.10 -25.65
CA LEU A 635 4.52 -3.00 -24.35
C LEU A 635 5.36 -3.71 -23.29
N THR A 636 5.57 -3.03 -22.17
CA THR A 636 6.22 -3.57 -20.97
C THR A 636 5.19 -3.93 -19.90
N ARG A 637 5.61 -4.69 -18.88
CA ARG A 637 4.79 -4.93 -17.70
C ARG A 637 4.49 -3.63 -16.96
N GLY A 638 5.41 -2.67 -16.96
CA GLY A 638 5.21 -1.33 -16.43
C GLY A 638 4.02 -0.59 -17.07
N ASP A 639 3.85 -0.69 -18.40
CA ASP A 639 2.72 -0.08 -19.11
C ASP A 639 1.39 -0.71 -18.69
N LEU A 640 1.34 -2.04 -18.57
CA LEU A 640 0.16 -2.75 -18.09
C LEU A 640 -0.13 -2.44 -16.61
N MET A 641 0.88 -2.30 -15.77
CA MET A 641 0.71 -1.93 -14.36
C MET A 641 0.28 -0.48 -14.16
N ARG A 642 0.77 0.47 -14.98
CA ARG A 642 0.25 1.86 -14.99
C ARG A 642 -1.20 1.91 -15.51
N THR A 643 -1.55 1.03 -16.46
CA THR A 643 -2.92 0.91 -16.98
C THR A 643 -3.88 0.31 -15.94
N MET A 644 -3.47 -0.78 -15.28
CA MET A 644 -4.22 -1.54 -14.27
C MET A 644 -3.42 -1.59 -12.95
N PRO A 645 -3.39 -0.50 -12.15
CA PRO A 645 -2.56 -0.44 -10.93
C PRO A 645 -3.12 -1.28 -9.80
N PHE A 646 -4.42 -1.49 -9.75
CA PHE A 646 -5.05 -2.52 -8.92
C PHE A 646 -4.92 -3.87 -9.65
N ASP A 647 -4.43 -4.89 -8.95
CA ASP A 647 -4.63 -6.27 -9.37
C ASP A 647 -5.69 -6.88 -8.46
N ASP A 648 -6.58 -7.66 -9.04
CA ASP A 648 -7.80 -8.10 -8.39
C ASP A 648 -8.08 -9.56 -8.77
N THR A 649 -8.74 -10.29 -7.89
CA THR A 649 -9.15 -11.66 -8.14
C THR A 649 -10.29 -11.67 -9.16
N LEU A 650 -10.19 -12.53 -10.19
CA LEU A 650 -11.28 -12.74 -11.14
C LEU A 650 -12.28 -13.72 -10.54
N GLY A 651 -13.48 -13.23 -10.19
CA GLY A 651 -14.60 -14.07 -9.77
C GLY A 651 -15.56 -14.36 -10.93
N ARG A 652 -16.35 -15.43 -10.77
CA ARG A 652 -17.46 -15.82 -11.64
C ARG A 652 -18.73 -15.99 -10.81
N ILE A 653 -19.82 -15.45 -11.32
CA ILE A 653 -21.19 -15.64 -10.81
C ILE A 653 -22.13 -16.00 -11.98
N THR A 654 -23.37 -16.33 -11.66
CA THR A 654 -24.45 -16.50 -12.65
C THR A 654 -25.52 -15.44 -12.36
N LEU A 655 -26.01 -14.76 -13.40
CA LEU A 655 -27.00 -13.69 -13.29
C LEU A 655 -28.07 -13.80 -14.39
N SER A 656 -29.32 -13.54 -14.02
CA SER A 656 -30.42 -13.40 -14.98
C SER A 656 -30.22 -12.19 -15.90
N GLY A 657 -30.78 -12.27 -17.11
CA GLY A 657 -30.78 -11.14 -18.05
C GLY A 657 -31.45 -9.89 -17.47
N LYS A 658 -32.45 -10.05 -16.60
CA LYS A 658 -33.07 -8.95 -15.85
C LYS A 658 -32.06 -8.18 -15.00
N VAL A 659 -31.12 -8.87 -14.36
CA VAL A 659 -30.05 -8.22 -13.56
C VAL A 659 -29.01 -7.59 -14.48
N LEU A 660 -28.62 -8.23 -15.59
CA LEU A 660 -27.77 -7.61 -16.62
C LEU A 660 -28.38 -6.31 -17.18
N ARG A 661 -29.70 -6.24 -17.34
CA ARG A 661 -30.44 -5.04 -17.74
C ARG A 661 -30.33 -3.92 -16.68
N SER A 662 -30.38 -4.26 -15.39
CA SER A 662 -30.15 -3.29 -14.30
C SER A 662 -28.70 -2.82 -14.21
N ILE A 663 -27.71 -3.71 -14.43
CA ILE A 663 -26.28 -3.37 -14.48
C ILE A 663 -25.99 -2.34 -15.58
N VAL A 664 -26.55 -2.54 -16.79
CA VAL A 664 -26.45 -1.57 -17.90
C VAL A 664 -27.16 -0.25 -17.58
N ALA A 665 -28.20 -0.25 -16.75
CA ALA A 665 -28.88 0.97 -16.30
C ALA A 665 -28.10 1.71 -15.20
N ASN A 666 -27.42 1.00 -14.30
CA ASN A 666 -26.58 1.59 -13.24
C ASN A 666 -25.26 2.13 -13.81
N GLY A 667 -24.60 1.40 -14.71
CA GLY A 667 -23.39 1.84 -15.40
C GLY A 667 -23.54 3.07 -16.32
N LYS A 668 -24.75 3.61 -16.46
CA LYS A 668 -25.07 4.89 -17.12
C LYS A 668 -25.28 6.06 -16.14
N LYS A 669 -25.39 5.79 -14.82
CA LYS A 669 -25.55 6.79 -13.76
C LYS A 669 -24.21 7.18 -13.14
N ALA A 670 -23.22 6.29 -13.19
CA ALA A 670 -21.89 6.52 -12.63
C ALA A 670 -21.23 7.76 -13.28
N VAL A 671 -20.79 8.69 -12.44
CA VAL A 671 -20.29 10.02 -12.87
C VAL A 671 -18.80 9.98 -13.20
N PHE A 672 -18.02 9.11 -12.54
CA PHE A 672 -16.57 9.03 -12.66
C PHE A 672 -16.06 7.73 -13.32
N SER A 673 -16.92 6.74 -13.46
CA SER A 673 -16.64 5.46 -14.11
C SER A 673 -17.74 5.09 -15.11
N SER A 674 -17.44 4.14 -15.99
CA SER A 674 -18.36 3.65 -17.01
C SER A 674 -18.12 2.16 -17.25
N LEU A 675 -19.21 1.38 -17.32
CA LEU A 675 -19.19 -0.07 -17.46
C LEU A 675 -18.57 -0.50 -18.80
N GLN A 676 -17.36 -1.04 -18.80
CA GLN A 676 -16.74 -1.73 -19.94
C GLN A 676 -17.11 -3.21 -19.90
N ALA A 677 -17.24 -3.87 -21.05
CA ALA A 677 -17.72 -5.25 -21.10
C ALA A 677 -17.22 -6.06 -22.31
N SER A 678 -17.30 -7.38 -22.20
CA SER A 678 -17.18 -8.33 -23.31
C SER A 678 -18.36 -9.30 -23.29
N GLY A 679 -18.80 -9.76 -24.46
CA GLY A 679 -19.99 -10.61 -24.60
C GLY A 679 -21.33 -9.88 -24.40
N LEU A 680 -21.30 -8.59 -24.11
CA LEU A 680 -22.45 -7.70 -23.89
C LEU A 680 -22.26 -6.41 -24.69
N ARG A 681 -23.29 -5.97 -25.42
CA ARG A 681 -23.38 -4.65 -26.06
C ARG A 681 -24.74 -4.02 -25.82
N TYR A 682 -24.81 -2.71 -25.70
CA TYR A 682 -26.06 -1.99 -25.45
C TYR A 682 -26.10 -0.65 -26.20
N LYS A 683 -27.11 -0.39 -27.03
CA LYS A 683 -27.22 0.87 -27.78
C LYS A 683 -28.65 1.37 -27.80
N ALA A 684 -28.86 2.65 -27.48
CA ALA A 684 -30.17 3.33 -27.44
C ALA A 684 -31.31 2.71 -26.59
N GLY A 685 -31.09 1.55 -25.95
CA GLY A 685 -32.11 0.80 -25.19
C GLY A 685 -32.10 -0.69 -25.52
N ASP A 686 -31.68 -1.05 -26.73
CA ASP A 686 -31.41 -2.43 -27.11
C ASP A 686 -30.17 -2.94 -26.36
N ILE A 687 -30.30 -4.08 -25.68
CA ILE A 687 -29.19 -4.80 -25.05
C ILE A 687 -29.09 -6.16 -25.72
N GLN A 688 -27.88 -6.55 -26.10
CA GLN A 688 -27.61 -7.78 -26.83
C GLN A 688 -26.41 -8.51 -26.22
N VAL A 689 -26.46 -9.83 -26.30
CA VAL A 689 -25.48 -10.75 -25.72
C VAL A 689 -24.95 -11.71 -26.76
N ARG A 690 -23.69 -12.14 -26.56
CA ARG A 690 -22.98 -13.06 -27.45
C ARG A 690 -23.48 -14.48 -27.30
N VAL A 691 -23.72 -15.14 -28.44
CA VAL A 691 -24.33 -16.49 -28.49
C VAL A 691 -23.30 -17.60 -28.73
N SER A 692 -22.28 -17.33 -29.55
CA SER A 692 -21.36 -18.35 -30.05
C SER A 692 -20.02 -17.76 -30.46
N VAL A 693 -18.93 -18.43 -30.09
CA VAL A 693 -17.59 -18.25 -30.64
C VAL A 693 -16.97 -19.63 -30.84
N LYS A 694 -16.41 -19.90 -32.02
CA LYS A 694 -15.30 -20.86 -32.13
C LYS A 694 -14.02 -20.04 -32.02
N ASN A 695 -13.31 -20.15 -30.90
CA ASN A 695 -12.03 -19.48 -30.75
C ASN A 695 -11.06 -20.04 -31.81
N GLY A 696 -10.38 -19.14 -32.52
CA GLY A 696 -9.27 -19.45 -33.41
C GLY A 696 -8.13 -18.46 -33.17
N ASP A 697 -6.90 -18.90 -33.41
CA ASP A 697 -5.67 -18.25 -32.93
C ASP A 697 -5.44 -16.81 -33.45
N THR A 698 -6.24 -16.34 -34.41
CA THR A 698 -6.04 -15.05 -35.09
C THR A 698 -6.67 -13.86 -34.36
N ARG A 699 -7.75 -14.08 -33.60
CA ARG A 699 -8.37 -13.15 -32.64
C ARG A 699 -9.56 -13.84 -31.96
N PRO A 700 -9.81 -13.61 -30.66
CA PRO A 700 -11.11 -13.89 -30.10
C PRO A 700 -12.09 -12.78 -30.55
N PHE A 701 -13.37 -13.12 -30.59
CA PHE A 701 -14.49 -12.16 -30.73
C PHE A 701 -14.65 -11.45 -32.09
N THR A 702 -13.89 -11.83 -33.13
CA THR A 702 -14.15 -11.36 -34.51
C THR A 702 -15.19 -12.23 -35.20
N GLY A 703 -16.35 -11.63 -35.52
CA GLY A 703 -17.46 -12.29 -36.20
C GLY A 703 -18.58 -12.79 -35.27
N ASP A 704 -18.63 -12.32 -34.03
CA ASP A 704 -19.59 -12.73 -33.00
C ASP A 704 -21.06 -12.62 -33.46
N VAL A 705 -21.85 -13.66 -33.13
CA VAL A 705 -23.31 -13.67 -33.28
C VAL A 705 -23.97 -13.16 -31.99
N TRP A 706 -24.93 -12.26 -32.15
CA TRP A 706 -25.58 -11.53 -31.07
C TRP A 706 -27.10 -11.78 -31.04
N GLU A 707 -27.64 -12.10 -29.87
CA GLU A 707 -29.10 -12.18 -29.61
C GLU A 707 -29.55 -11.01 -28.72
N PRO A 708 -30.84 -10.60 -28.76
CA PRO A 708 -31.42 -9.75 -27.74
C PRO A 708 -31.31 -10.37 -26.34
N LEU A 709 -30.98 -9.56 -25.34
CA LEU A 709 -30.94 -9.97 -23.94
C LEU A 709 -32.32 -10.48 -23.48
N ASN A 710 -32.38 -11.75 -23.08
CA ASN A 710 -33.58 -12.39 -22.54
C ASN A 710 -33.56 -12.29 -21.01
N ASP A 711 -34.56 -11.62 -20.43
CA ASP A 711 -34.58 -11.31 -18.99
C ASP A 711 -34.71 -12.55 -18.09
N ASP A 712 -35.34 -13.61 -18.58
CA ASP A 712 -35.56 -14.88 -17.86
C ASP A 712 -34.44 -15.92 -18.10
N LYS A 713 -33.41 -15.57 -18.89
CA LYS A 713 -32.26 -16.44 -19.17
C LYS A 713 -31.11 -16.14 -18.21
N GLU A 714 -30.51 -17.20 -17.68
CA GLU A 714 -29.29 -17.11 -16.86
C GLU A 714 -28.04 -17.01 -17.75
N TYR A 715 -27.09 -16.18 -17.33
CA TYR A 715 -25.83 -15.93 -18.02
C TYR A 715 -24.64 -16.08 -17.05
N SER A 716 -23.55 -16.70 -17.52
CA SER A 716 -22.28 -16.75 -16.80
C SER A 716 -21.57 -15.42 -16.92
N VAL A 717 -21.27 -14.79 -15.78
CA VAL A 717 -20.66 -13.46 -15.69
C VAL A 717 -19.35 -13.55 -14.91
N VAL A 718 -18.30 -12.90 -15.41
CA VAL A 718 -17.00 -12.75 -14.73
C VAL A 718 -16.67 -11.28 -14.51
N ALA A 719 -16.09 -10.97 -13.35
CA ALA A 719 -15.65 -9.61 -13.03
C ALA A 719 -14.56 -9.63 -11.95
N PRO A 720 -13.75 -8.56 -11.85
CA PRO A 720 -12.89 -8.31 -10.69
C PRO A 720 -13.71 -8.32 -9.38
N MET A 721 -13.15 -8.81 -8.26
CA MET A 721 -13.86 -8.87 -6.98
C MET A 721 -14.32 -7.51 -6.47
N PHE A 722 -13.70 -6.40 -6.87
CA PHE A 722 -14.23 -5.05 -6.65
C PHE A 722 -15.70 -4.92 -7.08
N ILE A 723 -16.05 -5.41 -8.28
CA ILE A 723 -17.44 -5.34 -8.79
C ILE A 723 -18.33 -6.38 -8.10
N LEU A 724 -17.79 -7.56 -7.81
CA LEU A 724 -18.52 -8.65 -7.14
C LEU A 724 -18.71 -8.44 -5.63
N GLY A 725 -18.04 -7.45 -5.05
CA GLY A 725 -18.30 -6.91 -3.71
C GLY A 725 -19.23 -5.68 -3.69
N GLY A 726 -19.80 -5.28 -4.83
CA GLY A 726 -20.72 -4.14 -4.94
C GLY A 726 -20.09 -2.81 -5.39
N GLY A 727 -18.82 -2.82 -5.79
CA GLY A 727 -18.12 -1.63 -6.29
C GLY A 727 -18.84 -0.94 -7.46
N ASP A 728 -18.80 0.40 -7.45
CA ASP A 728 -19.53 1.31 -8.35
C ASP A 728 -21.07 1.11 -8.38
N GLU A 729 -21.66 0.41 -7.39
CA GLU A 729 -23.11 0.09 -7.30
C GLU A 729 -23.66 -0.61 -8.58
N LEU A 730 -22.78 -1.27 -9.34
CA LEU A 730 -23.12 -1.84 -10.65
C LEU A 730 -24.10 -3.01 -10.51
N ILE A 731 -23.85 -3.90 -9.56
CA ILE A 731 -24.67 -5.08 -9.25
C ILE A 731 -25.39 -4.82 -7.92
N PRO A 732 -26.72 -4.99 -7.82
CA PRO A 732 -27.43 -4.88 -6.54
C PRO A 732 -26.88 -5.87 -5.51
N HIS A 733 -26.58 -5.40 -4.29
CA HIS A 733 -26.06 -6.24 -3.19
C HIS A 733 -26.93 -7.48 -2.95
N GLU A 734 -28.25 -7.30 -2.97
CA GLU A 734 -29.23 -8.37 -2.85
C GLU A 734 -29.06 -9.51 -3.87
N GLU A 735 -28.47 -9.27 -5.04
CA GLU A 735 -28.16 -10.32 -6.02
C GLU A 735 -26.77 -10.93 -5.81
N LEU A 736 -25.82 -10.15 -5.27
CA LEU A 736 -24.50 -10.65 -4.85
C LEU A 736 -24.62 -11.62 -3.67
N ASP A 737 -25.45 -11.30 -2.67
CA ASP A 737 -25.73 -12.15 -1.50
C ASP A 737 -26.33 -13.52 -1.88
N LYS A 738 -27.06 -13.58 -3.00
CA LYS A 738 -27.65 -14.81 -3.56
C LYS A 738 -26.68 -15.56 -4.48
N ALA A 739 -25.66 -14.90 -5.02
CA ALA A 739 -24.85 -15.43 -6.10
C ALA A 739 -23.81 -16.43 -5.59
N LYS A 740 -23.78 -17.63 -6.21
CA LYS A 740 -22.71 -18.59 -5.96
C LYS A 740 -21.41 -18.14 -6.65
N LEU A 741 -20.60 -17.38 -5.92
CA LEU A 741 -19.25 -16.99 -6.33
C LEU A 741 -18.35 -18.22 -6.54
N VAL A 742 -17.59 -18.19 -7.64
CA VAL A 742 -16.49 -19.12 -7.92
C VAL A 742 -15.27 -18.31 -8.34
N ILE A 743 -14.15 -18.47 -7.64
CA ILE A 743 -12.89 -17.83 -8.03
C ILE A 743 -12.33 -18.51 -9.29
N VAL A 744 -12.01 -17.73 -10.31
CA VAL A 744 -11.44 -18.18 -11.60
C VAL A 744 -9.92 -18.05 -11.59
N ALA A 745 -9.40 -16.90 -11.15
CA ALA A 745 -7.96 -16.63 -11.07
C ALA A 745 -7.64 -15.60 -9.99
N GLN A 746 -6.46 -15.72 -9.37
CA GLN A 746 -6.00 -14.82 -8.30
C GLN A 746 -5.52 -13.43 -8.79
N SER A 747 -5.45 -13.22 -10.11
CA SER A 747 -4.94 -11.97 -10.71
C SER A 747 -5.57 -11.74 -12.09
N CYS A 748 -6.35 -10.66 -12.19
CA CYS A 748 -6.87 -10.13 -13.44
C CYS A 748 -5.72 -9.63 -14.34
N ARG A 749 -4.69 -9.01 -13.76
CA ARG A 749 -3.55 -8.46 -14.52
C ARG A 749 -2.75 -9.57 -15.22
N ASN A 750 -2.55 -10.72 -14.58
CA ASN A 750 -1.87 -11.85 -15.20
C ASN A 750 -2.63 -12.42 -16.41
N ILE A 751 -3.97 -12.45 -16.35
CA ILE A 751 -4.79 -12.83 -17.52
C ILE A 751 -4.59 -11.84 -18.67
N VAL A 752 -4.57 -10.54 -18.38
CA VAL A 752 -4.32 -9.51 -19.40
C VAL A 752 -2.89 -9.57 -19.94
N GLU A 753 -1.89 -9.86 -19.11
CA GLU A 753 -0.50 -10.09 -19.56
C GLU A 753 -0.42 -11.30 -20.49
N MET A 754 -1.09 -12.41 -20.16
CA MET A 754 -1.16 -13.60 -21.02
C MET A 754 -1.87 -13.31 -22.35
N TYR A 755 -2.98 -12.57 -22.32
CA TYR A 755 -3.72 -12.17 -23.51
C TYR A 755 -2.87 -11.27 -24.44
N ILE A 756 -2.17 -10.26 -23.87
CA ILE A 756 -1.28 -9.36 -24.62
C ILE A 756 -0.12 -10.15 -25.25
N LYS A 757 0.46 -11.12 -24.53
CA LYS A 757 1.50 -12.02 -25.07
C LYS A 757 0.99 -12.85 -26.25
N HIS A 758 -0.20 -13.44 -26.10
CA HIS A 758 -0.77 -14.36 -27.08
C HIS A 758 -1.24 -13.64 -28.37
N PHE A 759 -1.91 -12.49 -28.23
CA PHE A 759 -2.45 -11.72 -29.36
C PHE A 759 -1.58 -10.51 -29.75
N SER A 760 -0.27 -10.58 -29.54
CA SER A 760 0.69 -9.53 -29.91
C SER A 760 0.95 -9.49 -31.44
N PRO A 761 0.85 -8.34 -32.13
CA PRO A 761 0.56 -7.01 -31.60
C PRO A 761 -0.94 -6.79 -31.36
N ILE A 762 -1.30 -6.36 -30.15
CA ILE A 762 -2.68 -6.03 -29.82
C ILE A 762 -3.14 -4.82 -30.64
N SER A 763 -4.42 -4.84 -31.01
CA SER A 763 -5.09 -3.70 -31.65
C SER A 763 -6.56 -3.67 -31.22
N PRO A 764 -6.83 -3.35 -29.93
CA PRO A 764 -8.19 -3.09 -29.48
C PRO A 764 -8.82 -1.93 -30.25
N VAL A 765 -10.14 -1.99 -30.37
CA VAL A 765 -10.95 -1.05 -31.15
C VAL A 765 -12.14 -0.59 -30.33
N LEU A 766 -12.69 0.56 -30.71
CA LEU A 766 -14.08 0.90 -30.41
C LEU A 766 -14.94 0.16 -31.44
N ASP A 767 -15.68 -0.86 -31.01
CA ASP A 767 -16.53 -1.72 -31.84
C ASP A 767 -18.03 -1.48 -31.62
N GLN A 768 -18.36 -0.37 -30.95
CA GLN A 768 -19.73 0.06 -30.63
C GLN A 768 -20.47 -0.97 -29.76
N ARG A 769 -19.84 -1.30 -28.64
CA ARG A 769 -20.52 -1.96 -27.51
C ARG A 769 -21.54 -1.02 -26.85
N LYS A 770 -21.55 0.27 -27.20
CA LYS A 770 -22.32 1.35 -26.55
C LYS A 770 -23.08 2.29 -27.52
#